data_AF-A0A7R9ZEC9-F1
#
_entry.id   AF-A0A7R9ZEC9-F1
#
_cell.length_a   1.000
_cell.length_b   1.000
_cell.length_c   1.000
_cell.angle_alpha   90.00
_cell.angle_beta   90.00
_cell.angle_gamma   90.00
#
_symmetry.space_group_name_H-M   'P 1'
#
loop_
_entity.id
_entity.type
_entity.pdbx_description
1 polymer ?
#
loop_
_entity_poly.entity_id
_entity_poly.type
_entity_poly.pdbx_seq_one_letter_code
_entity_poly.pdbx_strand_id
1 'polypeptide(L)'
;DVFTAFDESLMFRESQSESPSQSQSDEIVSLKANFKDVFHNISSILDCVQCQQCKLHGKMAMLGYGTALKILFLPRADLVAASLSRNEVVAFVNTIAKMSESIKEVRELTALYWRERVTEANGREDMTLPAPADSTGGGDGTTAGSTIAAGAGGNLGGVSVSSGTGGVGEADLVDAAVGAAAQLAAGGHITEEREAELVQLAFARDSNLLTLAKYYASDLTKFLLHSRGVGSLGGDGSALAIPEDDPDAVVVGSGLAGLAAALNILDRGGRVVIVEKEHRLGGNSNKASSGINGCCPPEEGIDTHDTQEIFRNDTIKSAGDAAQLPLIDALVENSASAVVWLRERVGVDLSLLAQLGGHGRKRTHRPKNGMVGAEIIYGMQKAVREYEKKGSAKILVDTKVTGLVQDDDGRVVGVDVEYNRGEESRPTRLTATNVVLATGGFASDRNPGSYLDQYRPELMRFPATAGDFSTGDGVALATALGAGTINMDKIQIHPTGWVDPSDPSNPTKVLAAELMRGVGGVLLNSRGERFCNELGTRAYVTDKMLSHHPKYAETGVWDDGAEIPTFSLVLSSSAADDGRKHVSHYTHKKLLTEIQGVTALAEWMGVNVETVRSTLEGYRRAAASGEDEWGKTTFRGVPSSDLDNETFYAGTVVPVLHYCMGGVTIDPEGNVLDGESGKPIPGLHAAGEVSGGVHGVNRLAGNSLLECTVYGTIVGKKLPIKPRTPPSLGAGVQIEAAGATGSSSTKKEVTSEELAKHSSDDDCWVAIHGNVYDLTEFAEEHPPGAESILELAGTDGTEAFKAIHNENILDDFDTELIGVLVDMASG
;
A
#
# COMPACT_ATOMS: atom_id res chain seq x y z
N ASP A 1 -15.14 52.62 -35.93
CA ASP A 1 -13.71 52.31 -36.20
C ASP A 1 -13.55 50.79 -36.05
N VAL A 2 -12.51 50.16 -36.60
CA VAL A 2 -12.17 48.78 -36.26
C VAL A 2 -11.66 48.71 -34.82
N PHE A 3 -10.94 49.73 -34.35
CA PHE A 3 -10.41 49.77 -32.98
C PHE A 3 -11.48 50.07 -31.92
N THR A 4 -12.61 50.69 -32.27
CA THR A 4 -13.76 50.85 -31.34
C THR A 4 -14.52 49.54 -31.09
N ALA A 5 -14.23 48.45 -31.82
CA ALA A 5 -14.78 47.12 -31.53
C ALA A 5 -14.01 46.37 -30.42
N PHE A 6 -12.90 46.95 -29.94
CA PHE A 6 -12.04 46.40 -28.88
C PHE A 6 -11.97 47.32 -27.65
N ASP A 7 -12.95 48.20 -27.46
CA ASP A 7 -13.05 49.03 -26.25
C ASP A 7 -13.69 48.23 -25.10
N GLU A 8 -12.83 47.60 -24.28
CA GLU A 8 -13.24 46.83 -23.11
C GLU A 8 -14.04 47.67 -22.09
N SER A 9 -13.92 49.00 -22.10
CA SER A 9 -14.70 49.87 -21.20
C SER A 9 -16.20 49.89 -21.52
N LEU A 10 -16.62 49.37 -22.69
CA LEU A 10 -18.02 49.15 -23.03
C LEU A 10 -18.55 47.78 -22.54
N MET A 11 -17.68 46.77 -22.35
CA MET A 11 -18.10 45.45 -21.88
C MET A 11 -18.34 45.38 -20.36
N PHE A 12 -17.69 46.26 -19.59
CA PHE A 12 -17.76 46.27 -18.12
C PHE A 12 -18.48 47.50 -17.55
N ARG A 13 -19.32 48.17 -18.35
CA ARG A 13 -20.04 49.37 -17.94
C ARG A 13 -21.42 49.01 -17.39
N GLU A 14 -21.53 48.94 -16.07
CA GLU A 14 -22.84 48.90 -15.40
C GLU A 14 -23.69 50.09 -15.86
N SER A 15 -24.87 49.82 -16.41
CA SER A 15 -25.84 50.86 -16.76
C SER A 15 -26.49 51.37 -15.47
N GLN A 16 -25.94 52.45 -14.91
CA GLN A 16 -26.54 53.10 -13.75
C GLN A 16 -27.95 53.63 -14.09
N SER A 17 -28.87 53.39 -13.15
CA SER A 17 -30.31 53.67 -13.17
C SER A 17 -31.20 52.78 -14.06
N GLU A 18 -32.22 52.23 -13.39
CA GLU A 18 -33.35 51.44 -13.88
C GLU A 18 -33.04 50.03 -14.41
N SER A 19 -33.99 49.10 -14.17
CA SER A 19 -33.75 47.65 -14.25
C SER A 19 -33.46 47.16 -15.67
N PRO A 20 -32.52 46.22 -15.87
CA PRO A 20 -32.17 45.75 -17.20
C PRO A 20 -33.36 45.04 -17.84
N SER A 21 -33.79 45.57 -18.98
CA SER A 21 -34.77 44.90 -19.84
C SER A 21 -34.09 43.76 -20.60
N GLN A 22 -34.88 42.74 -20.98
CA GLN A 22 -34.42 41.48 -21.55
C GLN A 22 -33.51 41.62 -22.79
N SER A 23 -33.56 42.76 -23.48
CA SER A 23 -32.67 43.07 -24.60
C SER A 23 -31.20 43.31 -24.22
N GLN A 24 -30.87 43.76 -23.00
CA GLN A 24 -29.46 44.01 -22.62
C GLN A 24 -28.68 42.72 -22.38
N SER A 25 -29.31 41.68 -21.83
CA SER A 25 -28.70 40.34 -21.73
C SER A 25 -28.42 39.75 -23.12
N ASP A 26 -29.38 39.90 -24.04
CA ASP A 26 -29.23 39.43 -25.43
C ASP A 26 -28.13 40.21 -26.17
N GLU A 27 -27.96 41.50 -25.89
CA GLU A 27 -26.91 42.36 -26.47
C GLU A 27 -25.50 41.95 -26.00
N ILE A 28 -25.32 41.58 -24.73
CA ILE A 28 -24.05 41.07 -24.20
C ILE A 28 -23.73 39.67 -24.75
N VAL A 29 -24.71 38.76 -24.81
CA VAL A 29 -24.56 37.42 -25.41
C VAL A 29 -24.24 37.55 -26.90
N SER A 30 -24.91 38.45 -27.61
CA SER A 30 -24.63 38.82 -29.00
C SER A 30 -23.20 39.34 -29.17
N LEU A 31 -22.72 40.25 -28.31
CA LEU A 31 -21.34 40.74 -28.36
C LEU A 31 -20.32 39.59 -28.22
N LYS A 32 -20.55 38.67 -27.28
CA LYS A 32 -19.67 37.51 -27.04
C LYS A 32 -19.65 36.55 -28.22
N ALA A 33 -20.80 36.33 -28.87
CA ALA A 33 -20.89 35.54 -30.11
C ALA A 33 -20.17 36.23 -31.27
N ASN A 34 -20.48 37.50 -31.54
CA ASN A 34 -19.83 38.29 -32.59
C ASN A 34 -18.30 38.37 -32.41
N PHE A 35 -17.80 38.50 -31.18
CA PHE A 35 -16.36 38.50 -30.90
C PHE A 35 -15.72 37.14 -31.24
N LYS A 36 -16.38 36.03 -30.89
CA LYS A 36 -15.93 34.67 -31.24
C LYS A 36 -15.89 34.46 -32.75
N ASP A 37 -16.91 34.91 -33.47
CA ASP A 37 -16.97 34.81 -34.93
C ASP A 37 -15.93 35.72 -35.61
N VAL A 38 -15.71 36.94 -35.12
CA VAL A 38 -14.61 37.81 -35.58
C VAL A 38 -13.25 37.14 -35.38
N PHE A 39 -13.02 36.50 -34.22
CA PHE A 39 -11.77 35.79 -33.94
C PHE A 39 -11.55 34.59 -34.88
N HIS A 40 -12.59 33.77 -35.10
CA HIS A 40 -12.54 32.66 -36.08
C HIS A 40 -12.30 33.17 -37.51
N ASN A 41 -12.94 34.27 -37.91
CA ASN A 41 -12.72 34.89 -39.22
C ASN A 41 -11.29 35.40 -39.40
N ILE A 42 -10.68 36.07 -38.41
CA ILE A 42 -9.29 36.53 -38.48
C ILE A 42 -8.32 35.33 -38.53
N SER A 43 -8.57 34.27 -37.75
CA SER A 43 -7.79 33.01 -37.84
C SER A 43 -7.89 32.35 -39.24
N SER A 44 -9.05 32.46 -39.88
CA SER A 44 -9.31 31.95 -41.24
C SER A 44 -8.66 32.84 -42.32
N ILE A 45 -8.58 34.16 -42.11
CA ILE A 45 -7.82 35.08 -42.97
C ILE A 45 -6.33 34.74 -42.94
N LEU A 46 -5.78 34.31 -41.79
CA LEU A 46 -4.41 33.80 -41.72
C LEU A 46 -4.23 32.49 -42.52
N ASP A 47 -5.27 31.69 -42.76
CA ASP A 47 -5.13 30.50 -43.60
C ASP A 47 -4.87 30.82 -45.08
N CYS A 48 -5.31 31.98 -45.55
CA CYS A 48 -5.05 32.50 -46.89
C CYS A 48 -3.60 32.99 -47.10
N VAL A 49 -2.78 33.09 -46.04
CA VAL A 49 -1.39 33.52 -46.14
C VAL A 49 -0.54 32.41 -46.78
N GLN A 50 -0.15 32.64 -48.05
CA GLN A 50 0.63 31.69 -48.87
C GLN A 50 1.96 31.28 -48.22
N CYS A 51 2.68 32.22 -47.58
CA CYS A 51 3.93 31.94 -46.90
C CYS A 51 3.67 31.21 -45.58
N GLN A 52 4.01 29.93 -45.52
CA GLN A 52 3.75 29.08 -44.35
C GLN A 52 4.42 29.59 -43.07
N GLN A 53 5.60 30.22 -43.16
CA GLN A 53 6.28 30.80 -42.00
C GLN A 53 5.53 32.03 -41.46
N CYS A 54 5.04 32.92 -42.33
CA CYS A 54 4.22 34.06 -41.93
C CYS A 54 2.85 33.62 -41.37
N LYS A 55 2.24 32.60 -41.98
CA LYS A 55 1.00 31.97 -41.52
C LYS A 55 1.15 31.38 -40.11
N LEU A 56 2.23 30.64 -39.87
CA LEU A 56 2.56 30.06 -38.57
C LEU A 56 2.81 31.15 -37.52
N HIS A 57 3.69 32.12 -37.81
CA HIS A 57 3.99 33.23 -36.89
C HIS A 57 2.74 34.05 -36.55
N GLY A 58 1.87 34.34 -37.54
CA GLY A 58 0.61 35.04 -37.31
C GLY A 58 -0.32 34.29 -36.35
N LYS A 59 -0.49 32.98 -36.54
CA LYS A 59 -1.32 32.16 -35.65
C LYS A 59 -0.72 32.00 -34.26
N MET A 60 0.60 31.82 -34.15
CA MET A 60 1.31 31.75 -32.85
C MET A 60 1.24 33.08 -32.07
N ALA A 61 1.24 34.22 -32.76
CA ALA A 61 1.06 35.54 -32.14
C ALA A 61 -0.39 35.75 -31.67
N MET A 62 -1.39 35.46 -32.52
CA MET A 62 -2.80 35.59 -32.16
C MET A 62 -3.25 34.71 -31.00
N LEU A 63 -2.66 33.52 -30.86
CA LEU A 63 -3.03 32.53 -29.86
C LEU A 63 -2.24 32.65 -28.54
N GLY A 64 -1.31 33.61 -28.44
CA GLY A 64 -0.45 33.79 -27.26
C GLY A 64 0.75 32.84 -27.16
N TYR A 65 0.75 31.72 -27.89
CA TYR A 65 1.82 30.73 -27.89
C TYR A 65 3.23 31.30 -28.12
N GLY A 66 3.38 32.30 -29.00
CA GLY A 66 4.68 32.96 -29.21
C GLY A 66 5.21 33.64 -27.94
N THR A 67 4.32 34.24 -27.14
CA THR A 67 4.66 34.87 -25.86
C THR A 67 4.92 33.83 -24.78
N ALA A 68 4.13 32.75 -24.72
CA ALA A 68 4.35 31.67 -23.77
C ALA A 68 5.67 30.92 -24.01
N LEU A 69 6.01 30.63 -25.27
CA LEU A 69 7.28 30.01 -25.64
C LEU A 69 8.46 30.96 -25.40
N LYS A 70 8.29 32.27 -25.65
CA LYS A 70 9.27 33.29 -25.22
C LYS A 70 9.50 33.24 -23.71
N ILE A 71 8.47 33.02 -22.90
CA ILE A 71 8.59 32.95 -21.43
C ILE A 71 9.12 31.60 -20.95
N LEU A 72 8.81 30.47 -21.58
CA LEU A 72 9.32 29.15 -21.18
C LEU A 72 10.78 28.93 -21.60
N PHE A 73 11.15 29.41 -22.79
CA PHE A 73 12.55 29.55 -23.20
C PHE A 73 13.13 30.90 -22.72
N LEU A 74 12.49 31.51 -21.70
CA LEU A 74 13.12 32.27 -20.65
C LEU A 74 13.16 31.47 -19.28
N PRO A 75 14.27 30.77 -18.89
CA PRO A 75 15.15 31.20 -17.76
C PRO A 75 14.80 31.31 -16.15
N ARG A 76 15.53 31.18 -14.94
CA ARG A 76 16.78 30.58 -14.15
C ARG A 76 18.47 30.73 -14.29
N ALA A 77 19.42 31.69 -14.66
CA ALA A 77 19.96 33.15 -14.51
C ALA A 77 19.69 34.55 -15.30
N ASP A 78 19.39 34.73 -16.64
CA ASP A 78 18.62 35.82 -17.43
C ASP A 78 16.99 36.07 -17.63
N LEU A 79 15.92 35.35 -17.13
CA LEU A 79 14.43 35.69 -17.11
C LEU A 79 13.99 36.87 -16.22
N VAL A 80 13.77 36.69 -14.88
CA VAL A 80 13.03 37.59 -13.94
C VAL A 80 13.55 39.04 -13.94
N ALA A 81 14.72 39.25 -14.55
CA ALA A 81 15.29 40.55 -14.93
C ALA A 81 14.42 41.34 -15.92
N ALA A 82 13.71 40.63 -16.80
CA ALA A 82 12.70 41.18 -17.68
C ALA A 82 11.41 41.40 -16.88
N SER A 83 11.04 42.66 -16.69
CA SER A 83 9.71 43.04 -16.22
C SER A 83 8.66 42.66 -17.28
N LEU A 84 8.21 41.40 -17.26
CA LEU A 84 7.16 40.90 -18.16
C LEU A 84 5.95 41.83 -18.07
N SER A 85 5.50 42.35 -19.21
CA SER A 85 4.34 43.24 -19.21
C SER A 85 3.09 42.48 -18.77
N ARG A 86 2.11 43.18 -18.17
CA ARG A 86 0.82 42.57 -17.75
C ARG A 86 0.18 41.75 -18.87
N ASN A 87 0.30 42.21 -20.11
CA ASN A 87 -0.25 41.53 -21.29
C ASN A 87 0.53 40.24 -21.63
N GLU A 88 1.84 40.20 -21.38
CA GLU A 88 2.64 38.99 -21.56
C GLU A 88 2.35 37.95 -20.47
N VAL A 89 2.20 38.37 -19.21
CA VAL A 89 1.81 37.48 -18.10
C VAL A 89 0.39 36.93 -18.31
N VAL A 90 -0.58 37.78 -18.69
CA VAL A 90 -1.96 37.34 -18.99
C VAL A 90 -1.99 36.43 -20.22
N ALA A 91 -1.19 36.70 -21.26
CA ALA A 91 -1.06 35.78 -22.40
C ALA A 91 -0.45 34.43 -22.00
N PHE A 92 0.54 34.42 -21.09
CA PHE A 92 1.17 33.21 -20.60
C PHE A 92 0.22 32.34 -19.78
N VAL A 93 -0.45 32.92 -18.78
CA VAL A 93 -1.43 32.20 -17.93
C VAL A 93 -2.59 31.67 -18.77
N ASN A 94 -3.15 32.48 -19.68
CA ASN A 94 -4.19 32.02 -20.60
C ASN A 94 -3.72 30.93 -21.58
N THR A 95 -2.41 30.87 -21.86
CA THR A 95 -1.83 29.81 -22.71
C THR A 95 -1.64 28.52 -21.92
N ILE A 96 -1.13 28.61 -20.68
CA ILE A 96 -1.00 27.45 -19.78
C ILE A 96 -2.37 26.87 -19.44
N ALA A 97 -3.38 27.70 -19.15
CA ALA A 97 -4.75 27.25 -18.91
C ALA A 97 -5.29 26.43 -20.10
N LYS A 98 -5.18 26.97 -21.33
CA LYS A 98 -5.60 26.27 -22.56
C LYS A 98 -4.77 25.01 -22.85
N MET A 99 -3.48 25.00 -22.51
CA MET A 99 -2.66 23.79 -22.62
C MET A 99 -3.05 22.74 -21.57
N SER A 100 -3.41 23.15 -20.35
CA SER A 100 -3.90 22.25 -19.29
C SER A 100 -5.27 21.65 -19.64
N GLU A 101 -6.20 22.47 -20.15
CA GLU A 101 -7.45 21.99 -20.77
C GLU A 101 -7.13 21.02 -21.92
N SER A 102 -6.24 21.39 -22.85
CA SER A 102 -5.83 20.52 -23.95
C SER A 102 -5.17 19.21 -23.49
N ILE A 103 -4.53 19.17 -22.32
CA ILE A 103 -3.93 17.95 -21.74
C ILE A 103 -5.01 17.04 -21.12
N LYS A 104 -6.09 17.60 -20.55
CA LYS A 104 -7.29 16.83 -20.19
C LYS A 104 -7.94 16.25 -21.43
N GLU A 105 -8.18 17.09 -22.44
CA GLU A 105 -8.69 16.69 -23.76
C GLU A 105 -7.77 15.68 -24.46
N VAL A 106 -6.46 15.67 -24.22
CA VAL A 106 -5.55 14.65 -24.77
C VAL A 106 -5.91 13.24 -24.27
N ARG A 107 -6.45 13.05 -23.07
CA ARG A 107 -6.96 11.73 -22.64
C ARG A 107 -8.19 11.33 -23.46
N GLU A 108 -9.14 12.25 -23.66
CA GLU A 108 -10.35 11.98 -24.45
C GLU A 108 -10.06 11.80 -25.94
N LEU A 109 -9.23 12.65 -26.53
CA LEU A 109 -8.77 12.55 -27.91
C LEU A 109 -7.92 11.30 -28.14
N THR A 110 -7.11 10.88 -27.17
CA THR A 110 -6.40 9.59 -27.22
C THR A 110 -7.39 8.42 -27.15
N ALA A 111 -8.40 8.50 -26.27
CA ALA A 111 -9.47 7.52 -26.16
C ALA A 111 -10.50 7.58 -27.31
N LEU A 112 -10.50 8.61 -28.15
CA LEU A 112 -11.25 8.71 -29.41
C LEU A 112 -10.42 8.18 -30.57
N TYR A 113 -9.16 8.59 -30.68
CA TYR A 113 -8.20 8.10 -31.68
C TYR A 113 -7.99 6.59 -31.58
N TRP A 114 -7.81 6.03 -30.37
CA TRP A 114 -7.75 4.57 -30.19
C TRP A 114 -9.08 3.88 -30.47
N ARG A 115 -10.21 4.55 -30.28
CA ARG A 115 -11.55 4.00 -30.53
C ARG A 115 -11.87 3.96 -32.03
N GLU A 116 -11.54 5.01 -32.77
CA GLU A 116 -11.53 5.02 -34.24
C GLU A 116 -10.53 3.99 -34.79
N ARG A 117 -9.31 3.94 -34.26
CA ARG A 117 -8.31 2.94 -34.66
C ARG A 117 -8.75 1.51 -34.35
N VAL A 118 -9.50 1.27 -33.27
CA VAL A 118 -10.06 -0.06 -32.95
C VAL A 118 -11.26 -0.37 -33.86
N THR A 119 -12.09 0.60 -34.28
CA THR A 119 -13.11 0.33 -35.30
C THR A 119 -12.53 0.16 -36.71
N GLU A 120 -11.39 0.77 -37.03
CA GLU A 120 -10.63 0.49 -38.27
C GLU A 120 -9.86 -0.85 -38.22
N ALA A 121 -9.22 -1.18 -37.10
CA ALA A 121 -8.43 -2.40 -36.91
C ALA A 121 -9.29 -3.66 -36.71
N ASN A 122 -10.50 -3.53 -36.15
CA ASN A 122 -11.51 -4.59 -36.23
C ASN A 122 -11.98 -4.86 -37.68
N GLY A 123 -11.49 -4.08 -38.67
CA GLY A 123 -11.57 -4.38 -40.09
C GLY A 123 -10.25 -4.81 -40.76
N ARG A 124 -9.07 -4.71 -40.11
CA ARG A 124 -7.75 -5.04 -40.68
C ARG A 124 -6.68 -5.41 -39.62
N GLU A 125 -5.93 -6.46 -39.89
CA GLU A 125 -4.89 -7.04 -39.03
C GLU A 125 -3.57 -6.23 -38.97
N ASP A 126 -2.89 -6.31 -37.81
CA ASP A 126 -1.42 -6.28 -37.58
C ASP A 126 -0.65 -4.95 -37.23
N MET A 127 0.41 -5.14 -36.40
CA MET A 127 1.60 -4.31 -36.03
C MET A 127 1.58 -3.02 -35.14
N THR A 128 2.03 -3.20 -33.88
CA THR A 128 3.13 -2.52 -33.10
C THR A 128 3.51 -1.02 -33.20
N LEU A 129 3.99 -0.43 -32.07
CA LEU A 129 4.60 0.93 -31.94
C LEU A 129 5.87 1.00 -31.02
N PRO A 130 6.80 1.97 -31.20
CA PRO A 130 7.94 2.28 -30.29
C PRO A 130 7.94 3.72 -29.67
N ALA A 131 8.99 4.09 -28.90
CA ALA A 131 9.03 5.18 -27.88
C ALA A 131 9.99 6.41 -28.15
N PRO A 132 10.03 7.50 -27.31
CA PRO A 132 10.58 8.86 -27.64
C PRO A 132 11.81 9.39 -26.81
N ALA A 133 12.27 10.67 -26.99
CA ALA A 133 13.33 11.36 -26.19
C ALA A 133 13.44 12.96 -26.23
N ASP A 134 13.55 13.60 -25.04
CA ASP A 134 14.48 14.65 -24.46
C ASP A 134 14.82 16.14 -24.91
N SER A 135 14.60 17.13 -23.97
CA SER A 135 15.57 18.10 -23.29
C SER A 135 15.81 19.65 -23.60
N THR A 136 16.18 20.45 -22.53
CA THR A 136 16.81 21.86 -22.39
C THR A 136 15.96 23.18 -22.52
N GLY A 137 16.29 24.45 -22.09
CA GLY A 137 17.33 25.22 -21.29
C GLY A 137 17.34 26.78 -21.64
N GLY A 138 17.87 27.87 -20.98
CA GLY A 138 18.51 28.27 -19.67
C GLY A 138 18.96 29.82 -19.57
N GLY A 139 18.95 30.49 -18.37
CA GLY A 139 18.86 31.99 -17.91
C GLY A 139 17.83 32.18 -16.69
N ASP A 140 17.39 33.31 -15.90
CA ASP A 140 16.62 33.94 -14.60
C ASP A 140 16.65 35.56 -14.27
N GLY A 141 16.09 36.15 -13.17
CA GLY A 141 16.75 37.28 -12.39
C GLY A 141 16.20 38.72 -11.99
N THR A 142 15.24 38.91 -11.04
CA THR A 142 14.99 40.15 -10.18
C THR A 142 14.30 41.45 -10.74
N THR A 143 13.52 42.34 -10.04
CA THR A 143 13.00 42.50 -8.63
C THR A 143 11.95 43.66 -8.45
N ALA A 144 11.16 43.62 -7.34
CA ALA A 144 10.58 44.73 -6.50
C ALA A 144 9.64 45.84 -7.09
N GLY A 145 8.75 46.50 -6.33
CA GLY A 145 8.27 46.34 -4.92
C GLY A 145 7.54 47.58 -4.33
N SER A 146 6.76 47.43 -3.24
CA SER A 146 6.09 48.48 -2.40
C SER A 146 4.90 49.27 -3.04
N THR A 147 3.89 49.85 -2.34
CA THR A 147 3.44 49.83 -0.92
C THR A 147 1.97 50.32 -0.77
N ILE A 148 1.19 49.69 0.13
CA ILE A 148 0.18 50.23 1.08
C ILE A 148 -0.68 51.48 0.70
N ALA A 149 -2.03 51.36 0.73
CA ALA A 149 -2.93 52.23 1.53
C ALA A 149 -4.44 51.84 1.46
N ALA A 150 -5.09 51.84 2.63
CA ALA A 150 -6.47 51.42 2.92
C ALA A 150 -7.63 52.28 2.36
N GLY A 151 -8.85 51.70 2.35
CA GLY A 151 -10.13 52.41 2.21
C GLY A 151 -11.33 51.48 2.41
N ALA A 152 -12.12 51.66 3.47
CA ALA A 152 -13.19 50.73 3.87
C ALA A 152 -14.62 51.27 3.58
N GLY A 153 -15.58 50.36 3.40
CA GLY A 153 -17.01 50.69 3.29
C GLY A 153 -17.85 49.57 2.67
N GLY A 154 -18.31 48.61 3.47
CA GLY A 154 -19.13 47.49 3.01
C GLY A 154 -20.64 47.72 3.06
N ASN A 155 -21.41 46.85 2.41
CA ASN A 155 -22.83 46.64 2.68
C ASN A 155 -23.22 45.20 2.32
N LEU A 156 -24.08 44.56 3.11
CA LEU A 156 -24.49 43.16 2.93
C LEU A 156 -25.73 43.04 2.02
N GLY A 157 -25.68 42.11 1.07
CA GLY A 157 -26.84 41.65 0.29
C GLY A 157 -26.85 40.12 0.24
N GLY A 158 -27.91 39.50 0.76
CA GLY A 158 -28.00 38.04 0.89
C GLY A 158 -28.51 37.33 -0.37
N VAL A 159 -28.03 36.12 -0.62
CA VAL A 159 -28.43 35.28 -1.76
C VAL A 159 -29.55 34.30 -1.36
N SER A 160 -30.58 34.17 -2.21
CA SER A 160 -31.67 33.21 -2.04
C SER A 160 -31.46 31.95 -2.89
N VAL A 161 -31.22 30.80 -2.26
CA VAL A 161 -31.21 29.49 -2.96
C VAL A 161 -32.64 29.02 -3.22
N SER A 162 -32.96 28.64 -4.46
CA SER A 162 -34.31 28.23 -4.87
C SER A 162 -34.55 26.73 -4.66
N SER A 163 -35.58 26.38 -3.90
CA SER A 163 -35.99 24.99 -3.64
C SER A 163 -36.78 24.37 -4.81
N GLY A 164 -36.08 24.04 -5.89
CA GLY A 164 -36.59 23.21 -6.99
C GLY A 164 -36.30 21.71 -6.78
N THR A 165 -37.23 20.83 -7.17
CA THR A 165 -37.11 19.37 -6.95
C THR A 165 -36.25 18.66 -8.01
N GLY A 166 -35.03 19.15 -8.22
CA GLY A 166 -33.95 18.47 -8.92
C GLY A 166 -32.85 18.06 -7.94
N GLY A 167 -32.04 17.06 -8.29
CA GLY A 167 -30.82 16.78 -7.52
C GLY A 167 -29.85 17.95 -7.65
N VAL A 168 -29.44 18.53 -6.53
CA VAL A 168 -28.45 19.62 -6.50
C VAL A 168 -27.09 19.04 -6.90
N GLY A 169 -26.47 19.59 -7.94
CA GLY A 169 -25.19 19.11 -8.43
C GLY A 169 -24.07 19.44 -7.46
N GLU A 170 -23.02 18.62 -7.43
CA GLU A 170 -21.84 18.85 -6.59
C GLU A 170 -21.24 20.25 -6.82
N ALA A 171 -21.17 20.70 -8.07
CA ALA A 171 -20.72 22.05 -8.43
C ALA A 171 -21.61 23.16 -7.85
N ASP A 172 -22.92 22.95 -7.76
CA ASP A 172 -23.86 23.90 -7.14
C ASP A 172 -23.63 23.97 -5.61
N LEU A 173 -23.20 22.86 -4.99
CA LEU A 173 -22.84 22.82 -3.56
C LEU A 173 -21.51 23.51 -3.29
N VAL A 174 -20.53 23.41 -4.19
CA VAL A 174 -19.26 24.16 -4.12
C VAL A 174 -19.54 25.66 -4.21
N ASP A 175 -20.34 26.10 -5.18
CA ASP A 175 -20.73 27.51 -5.34
C ASP A 175 -21.52 28.02 -4.12
N ALA A 176 -22.45 27.23 -3.59
CA ALA A 176 -23.18 27.56 -2.36
C ALA A 176 -22.27 27.64 -1.12
N ALA A 177 -21.25 26.79 -1.00
CA ALA A 177 -20.29 26.81 0.10
C ALA A 177 -19.38 28.05 0.04
N VAL A 178 -18.81 28.34 -1.14
CA VAL A 178 -17.98 29.53 -1.39
C VAL A 178 -18.80 30.81 -1.19
N GLY A 179 -20.02 30.87 -1.73
CA GLY A 179 -20.93 31.99 -1.57
C GLY A 179 -21.36 32.24 -0.12
N ALA A 180 -21.53 31.20 0.69
CA ALA A 180 -21.84 31.33 2.11
C ALA A 180 -20.64 31.78 2.94
N ALA A 181 -19.42 31.29 2.64
CA ALA A 181 -18.19 31.76 3.26
C ALA A 181 -17.95 33.25 2.99
N ALA A 182 -18.04 33.69 1.73
CA ALA A 182 -17.83 35.08 1.34
C ALA A 182 -18.85 36.05 1.97
N GLN A 183 -20.13 35.66 2.07
CA GLN A 183 -21.14 36.47 2.76
C GLN A 183 -20.88 36.61 4.27
N LEU A 184 -20.30 35.58 4.91
CA LEU A 184 -19.91 35.64 6.33
C LEU A 184 -18.68 36.54 6.56
N ALA A 185 -17.71 36.52 5.66
CA ALA A 185 -16.53 37.38 5.71
C ALA A 185 -16.90 38.86 5.46
N ALA A 186 -17.69 39.13 4.42
CA ALA A 186 -18.23 40.46 4.13
C ALA A 186 -19.09 41.04 5.27
N GLY A 187 -19.67 40.19 6.12
CA GLY A 187 -20.38 40.56 7.33
C GLY A 187 -19.52 40.72 8.59
N GLY A 188 -18.22 40.46 8.52
CA GLY A 188 -17.31 40.46 9.67
C GLY A 188 -17.61 39.37 10.70
N HIS A 189 -18.22 38.25 10.28
CA HIS A 189 -18.58 37.12 11.14
C HIS A 189 -17.49 36.03 11.21
N ILE A 190 -16.55 36.06 10.26
CA ILE A 190 -15.31 35.26 10.20
C ILE A 190 -14.14 36.15 9.76
N THR A 191 -12.90 35.67 9.90
CA THR A 191 -11.69 36.34 9.38
C THR A 191 -11.47 36.00 7.90
N GLU A 192 -10.67 36.81 7.19
CA GLU A 192 -10.21 36.54 5.82
C GLU A 192 -9.47 35.17 5.73
N GLU A 193 -8.75 34.80 6.78
CA GLU A 193 -8.09 33.49 6.91
C GLU A 193 -9.11 32.33 6.94
N ARG A 194 -10.20 32.48 7.70
CA ARG A 194 -11.27 31.48 7.80
C ARG A 194 -12.20 31.47 6.59
N GLU A 195 -12.32 32.59 5.87
CA GLU A 195 -12.94 32.64 4.54
C GLU A 195 -12.14 31.78 3.56
N ALA A 196 -10.84 32.02 3.46
CA ALA A 196 -9.95 31.27 2.57
C ALA A 196 -9.95 29.76 2.89
N GLU A 197 -9.97 29.37 4.16
CA GLU A 197 -10.08 27.98 4.60
C GLU A 197 -11.38 27.32 4.13
N LEU A 198 -12.54 27.95 4.37
CA LEU A 198 -13.84 27.40 3.95
C LEU A 198 -13.98 27.37 2.42
N VAL A 199 -13.40 28.34 1.71
CA VAL A 199 -13.35 28.35 0.24
C VAL A 199 -12.43 27.24 -0.29
N GLN A 200 -11.29 26.97 0.35
CA GLN A 200 -10.43 25.84 -0.01
C GLN A 200 -11.10 24.49 0.26
N LEU A 201 -11.74 24.30 1.40
CA LEU A 201 -12.51 23.08 1.72
C LEU A 201 -13.64 22.84 0.71
N ALA A 202 -14.31 23.90 0.24
CA ALA A 202 -15.32 23.80 -0.81
C ALA A 202 -14.70 23.31 -2.15
N PHE A 203 -13.59 23.88 -2.60
CA PHE A 203 -12.92 23.43 -3.82
C PHE A 203 -12.24 22.06 -3.69
N ALA A 204 -11.83 21.67 -2.48
CA ALA A 204 -11.36 20.33 -2.14
C ALA A 204 -12.49 19.30 -1.97
N ARG A 205 -13.75 19.72 -2.13
CA ARG A 205 -14.98 18.89 -2.05
C ARG A 205 -15.21 18.24 -0.68
N ASP A 206 -14.85 18.94 0.40
CA ASP A 206 -15.10 18.48 1.77
C ASP A 206 -16.58 18.10 1.97
N SER A 207 -16.85 16.81 2.19
CA SER A 207 -18.19 16.24 2.21
C SER A 207 -19.07 16.84 3.31
N ASN A 208 -18.47 17.23 4.44
CA ASN A 208 -19.16 17.90 5.53
C ASN A 208 -19.54 19.33 5.13
N LEU A 209 -18.64 20.09 4.50
CA LEU A 209 -18.92 21.47 4.10
C LEU A 209 -19.92 21.56 2.95
N LEU A 210 -19.81 20.66 1.96
CA LEU A 210 -20.81 20.55 0.88
C LEU A 210 -22.17 20.13 1.43
N THR A 211 -22.22 19.25 2.43
CA THR A 211 -23.45 18.90 3.16
C THR A 211 -24.01 20.10 3.94
N LEU A 212 -23.18 20.88 4.65
CA LEU A 212 -23.63 22.10 5.29
C LEU A 212 -24.13 23.15 4.28
N ALA A 213 -23.52 23.25 3.11
CA ALA A 213 -23.97 24.16 2.07
C ALA A 213 -25.34 23.74 1.52
N LYS A 214 -25.50 22.45 1.21
CA LYS A 214 -26.75 21.81 0.74
C LYS A 214 -27.96 22.10 1.63
N TYR A 215 -27.77 22.13 2.95
CA TYR A 215 -28.86 22.28 3.91
C TYR A 215 -28.93 23.66 4.60
N TYR A 216 -27.85 24.45 4.62
CA TYR A 216 -27.76 25.69 5.41
C TYR A 216 -27.14 26.90 4.70
N ALA A 217 -26.69 26.85 3.44
CA ALA A 217 -26.09 28.03 2.79
C ALA A 217 -27.01 29.28 2.75
N SER A 218 -28.33 29.08 2.78
CA SER A 218 -29.34 30.16 2.86
C SER A 218 -29.64 30.66 4.29
N ASP A 219 -29.09 30.01 5.33
CA ASP A 219 -29.12 30.44 6.72
C ASP A 219 -27.68 30.57 7.23
N LEU A 220 -27.04 31.70 6.88
CA LEU A 220 -25.66 31.98 7.21
C LEU A 220 -25.36 31.87 8.72
N THR A 221 -26.35 32.05 9.60
CA THR A 221 -26.15 31.89 11.05
C THR A 221 -26.00 30.42 11.43
N LYS A 222 -26.83 29.52 10.86
CA LYS A 222 -26.63 28.07 11.02
C LYS A 222 -25.41 27.56 10.28
N PHE A 223 -25.18 28.02 9.04
CA PHE A 223 -23.99 27.67 8.28
C PHE A 223 -22.73 28.01 9.10
N LEU A 224 -22.62 29.23 9.65
CA LEU A 224 -21.54 29.61 10.56
C LEU A 224 -21.50 28.74 11.84
N LEU A 225 -22.63 28.49 12.49
CA LEU A 225 -22.67 27.73 13.74
C LEU A 225 -22.14 26.30 13.56
N HIS A 226 -22.42 25.67 12.41
CA HIS A 226 -22.01 24.32 12.10
C HIS A 226 -20.66 24.26 11.35
N SER A 227 -20.34 25.23 10.48
CA SER A 227 -19.04 25.31 9.80
C SER A 227 -17.91 25.78 10.72
N ARG A 228 -18.23 26.33 11.90
CA ARG A 228 -17.33 26.39 13.06
C ARG A 228 -16.91 25.01 13.59
N GLY A 229 -17.46 23.92 13.07
CA GLY A 229 -17.05 22.54 13.30
C GLY A 229 -16.54 21.82 12.04
N VAL A 230 -16.48 22.48 10.88
CA VAL A 230 -15.98 21.88 9.62
C VAL A 230 -14.70 22.61 9.25
N GLY A 231 -13.56 21.91 9.18
CA GLY A 231 -12.26 22.54 9.43
C GLY A 231 -12.08 22.99 10.90
N SER A 232 -12.87 22.44 11.82
CA SER A 232 -12.67 22.56 13.28
C SER A 232 -13.08 21.29 14.05
N LEU A 233 -13.67 20.31 13.37
CA LEU A 233 -13.15 18.94 13.28
C LEU A 233 -11.87 18.87 12.40
N GLY A 234 -11.11 19.96 12.34
CA GLY A 234 -9.82 20.01 11.65
C GLY A 234 -8.77 19.21 12.44
N GLY A 235 -7.62 18.93 11.83
CA GLY A 235 -7.15 19.64 10.63
C GLY A 235 -6.77 21.09 10.95
N ASP A 236 -6.47 21.34 12.21
CA ASP A 236 -5.40 22.26 12.58
C ASP A 236 -4.12 21.94 11.80
N GLY A 237 -3.27 22.95 11.61
CA GLY A 237 -2.04 22.81 10.83
C GLY A 237 -1.04 21.87 11.51
N SER A 238 -1.11 20.57 11.20
CA SER A 238 -0.07 19.58 11.52
C SER A 238 1.01 19.57 10.42
N ALA A 239 1.59 20.70 10.02
CA ALA A 239 2.71 21.31 10.75
C ALA A 239 2.95 20.80 12.19
N LEU A 240 3.35 19.53 12.30
CA LEU A 240 4.09 19.00 13.46
C LEU A 240 3.47 19.26 14.84
N ALA A 241 2.15 19.04 14.96
CA ALA A 241 1.55 18.67 16.23
C ALA A 241 2.04 17.26 16.64
N ILE A 242 3.33 17.19 16.96
CA ILE A 242 3.93 16.25 17.90
C ILE A 242 3.14 16.41 19.23
N PRO A 243 2.94 15.36 20.05
CA PRO A 243 2.33 15.54 21.38
C PRO A 243 3.02 16.66 22.17
N GLU A 244 2.30 17.35 23.05
CA GLU A 244 2.79 18.57 23.75
C GLU A 244 4.09 18.38 24.56
N ASP A 245 4.50 17.14 24.84
CA ASP A 245 5.89 16.76 25.11
C ASP A 245 6.40 15.87 23.97
N ASP A 246 7.66 16.03 23.53
CA ASP A 246 8.25 15.14 22.51
C ASP A 246 8.05 13.65 22.88
N PRO A 247 7.77 12.78 21.90
CA PRO A 247 7.67 11.34 22.11
C PRO A 247 8.99 10.74 22.60
N ASP A 248 8.87 9.58 23.21
CA ASP A 248 10.03 8.80 23.63
C ASP A 248 10.67 8.08 22.45
N ALA A 249 9.89 7.78 21.40
CA ALA A 249 10.37 7.26 20.12
C ALA A 249 9.62 7.81 18.91
N VAL A 250 10.34 8.02 17.81
CA VAL A 250 9.77 7.82 16.47
C VAL A 250 10.04 6.37 16.05
N VAL A 251 9.02 5.69 15.53
CA VAL A 251 9.12 4.35 14.96
C VAL A 251 8.90 4.46 13.44
N VAL A 252 9.87 4.02 12.65
CA VAL A 252 9.90 4.18 11.19
C VAL A 252 9.61 2.85 10.50
N GLY A 253 8.48 2.76 9.82
CA GLY A 253 7.92 1.52 9.27
C GLY A 253 6.90 0.89 10.23
N SER A 254 5.72 0.58 9.71
CA SER A 254 4.57 0.02 10.45
C SER A 254 4.40 -1.49 10.30
N GLY A 255 5.44 -2.19 9.83
CA GLY A 255 5.49 -3.65 9.87
C GLY A 255 5.42 -4.19 11.31
N LEU A 256 5.33 -5.52 11.46
CA LEU A 256 5.17 -6.16 12.77
C LEU A 256 6.27 -5.76 13.77
N ALA A 257 7.50 -5.53 13.32
CA ALA A 257 8.59 -5.05 14.17
C ALA A 257 8.33 -3.65 14.76
N GLY A 258 7.83 -2.73 13.92
CA GLY A 258 7.52 -1.36 14.32
C GLY A 258 6.30 -1.31 15.24
N LEU A 259 5.21 -2.00 14.89
CA LEU A 259 4.04 -2.09 15.75
C LEU A 259 4.38 -2.79 17.09
N ALA A 260 5.23 -3.81 17.09
CA ALA A 260 5.66 -4.48 18.33
C ALA A 260 6.53 -3.56 19.21
N ALA A 261 7.45 -2.78 18.63
CA ALA A 261 8.20 -1.77 19.36
C ALA A 261 7.29 -0.69 19.94
N ALA A 262 6.40 -0.12 19.12
CA ALA A 262 5.44 0.89 19.52
C ALA A 262 4.55 0.42 20.67
N LEU A 263 3.91 -0.75 20.54
CA LEU A 263 3.00 -1.27 21.56
C LEU A 263 3.71 -1.56 22.89
N ASN A 264 4.95 -2.07 22.87
CA ASN A 264 5.72 -2.29 24.09
C ASN A 264 6.20 -0.98 24.76
N ILE A 265 6.37 0.12 24.02
CA ILE A 265 6.63 1.46 24.58
C ILE A 265 5.35 2.03 25.22
N LEU A 266 4.21 1.88 24.54
CA LEU A 266 2.89 2.35 24.97
C LEU A 266 2.38 1.61 26.23
N ASP A 267 2.56 0.29 26.30
CA ASP A 267 2.27 -0.55 27.47
C ASP A 267 3.06 -0.11 28.72
N ARG A 268 4.19 0.58 28.53
CA ARG A 268 5.03 1.14 29.61
C ARG A 268 4.67 2.58 29.98
N GLY A 269 3.70 3.21 29.31
CA GLY A 269 3.32 4.62 29.49
C GLY A 269 4.17 5.62 28.71
N GLY A 270 4.96 5.16 27.74
CA GLY A 270 5.64 6.04 26.78
C GLY A 270 4.69 6.66 25.75
N ARG A 271 5.19 7.63 24.99
CA ARG A 271 4.54 8.21 23.81
C ARG A 271 5.34 7.88 22.55
N VAL A 272 4.66 7.59 21.45
CA VAL A 272 5.29 7.26 20.15
C VAL A 272 4.66 8.02 19.00
N VAL A 273 5.48 8.32 17.97
CA VAL A 273 4.99 8.64 16.62
C VAL A 273 5.41 7.50 15.70
N ILE A 274 4.46 6.91 14.98
CA ILE A 274 4.71 5.87 13.98
C ILE A 274 4.66 6.52 12.61
N VAL A 275 5.68 6.31 11.79
CA VAL A 275 5.81 6.88 10.45
C VAL A 275 5.82 5.75 9.43
N GLU A 276 4.91 5.80 8.46
CA GLU A 276 4.80 4.87 7.34
C GLU A 276 4.78 5.65 6.02
N LYS A 277 5.60 5.24 5.05
CA LYS A 277 5.72 5.93 3.76
C LYS A 277 4.59 5.56 2.79
N GLU A 278 4.03 4.37 2.99
CA GLU A 278 2.87 3.87 2.26
C GLU A 278 1.56 4.42 2.84
N HIS A 279 0.48 4.32 2.07
CA HIS A 279 -0.85 4.71 2.53
C HIS A 279 -1.42 3.79 3.62
N ARG A 280 -1.01 2.52 3.64
CA ARG A 280 -1.56 1.47 4.53
C ARG A 280 -0.49 0.79 5.38
N LEU A 281 -0.86 0.44 6.60
CA LEU A 281 0.06 -0.10 7.61
C LEU A 281 0.36 -1.61 7.41
N GLY A 282 1.51 -2.07 7.91
CA GLY A 282 1.85 -3.50 8.06
C GLY A 282 2.82 -4.09 7.04
N GLY A 283 3.00 -3.46 5.88
CA GLY A 283 4.01 -3.81 4.86
C GLY A 283 4.07 -5.31 4.52
N ASN A 284 5.29 -5.87 4.41
CA ASN A 284 5.51 -7.29 4.11
C ASN A 284 4.99 -8.24 5.21
N SER A 285 4.77 -7.76 6.45
CA SER A 285 4.26 -8.62 7.54
C SER A 285 2.81 -9.02 7.32
N ASN A 286 2.00 -8.13 6.76
CA ASN A 286 0.59 -8.39 6.42
C ASN A 286 0.45 -9.55 5.40
N LYS A 287 1.43 -9.71 4.50
CA LYS A 287 1.47 -10.74 3.45
C LYS A 287 1.88 -12.14 3.94
N ALA A 288 2.16 -12.33 5.23
CA ALA A 288 2.66 -13.61 5.75
C ALA A 288 1.54 -14.68 5.89
N SER A 289 1.75 -15.87 5.34
CA SER A 289 0.72 -16.94 5.27
C SER A 289 0.99 -18.16 6.16
N SER A 290 2.25 -18.58 6.28
CA SER A 290 2.56 -19.96 6.74
C SER A 290 2.60 -20.16 8.26
N GLY A 291 2.94 -19.12 9.04
CA GLY A 291 2.95 -19.12 10.50
C GLY A 291 4.10 -18.32 11.13
N ILE A 292 4.06 -18.15 12.45
CA ILE A 292 5.14 -17.62 13.30
C ILE A 292 5.76 -18.76 14.10
N ASN A 293 7.09 -18.80 14.26
CA ASN A 293 7.73 -19.85 15.06
C ASN A 293 7.73 -19.52 16.56
N GLY A 294 7.52 -20.53 17.40
CA GLY A 294 7.78 -20.49 18.83
C GLY A 294 8.10 -21.89 19.33
N CYS A 295 9.19 -22.07 20.09
CA CYS A 295 9.31 -23.31 20.86
C CYS A 295 8.50 -23.18 22.14
N CYS A 296 8.02 -24.33 22.63
CA CYS A 296 7.86 -24.55 24.05
C CYS A 296 6.83 -23.62 24.78
N PRO A 297 5.74 -23.08 24.16
CA PRO A 297 4.77 -22.28 24.91
C PRO A 297 4.09 -23.16 25.99
N PRO A 298 3.93 -22.69 27.25
CA PRO A 298 3.62 -23.58 28.38
C PRO A 298 2.27 -24.31 28.36
N GLU A 299 1.34 -23.91 27.49
CA GLU A 299 -0.09 -24.14 27.71
C GLU A 299 -0.73 -25.24 26.86
N GLU A 300 -0.19 -25.55 25.68
CA GLU A 300 -1.03 -26.12 24.61
C GLU A 300 -1.33 -27.62 24.76
N GLY A 301 -0.68 -28.32 25.69
CA GLY A 301 -0.86 -29.77 25.89
C GLY A 301 -0.42 -30.66 24.72
N ILE A 302 0.04 -30.05 23.63
CA ILE A 302 0.62 -30.70 22.45
C ILE A 302 2.09 -30.99 22.75
N ASP A 303 2.43 -32.25 22.97
CA ASP A 303 3.83 -32.67 23.07
C ASP A 303 4.49 -32.65 21.68
N THR A 304 5.17 -31.55 21.39
CA THR A 304 5.91 -31.34 20.13
C THR A 304 7.22 -32.12 20.05
N HIS A 305 7.71 -32.66 21.18
CA HIS A 305 9.08 -33.15 21.38
C HIS A 305 10.16 -32.12 20.96
N ASP A 306 9.84 -30.81 20.99
CA ASP A 306 10.75 -29.72 20.65
C ASP A 306 11.39 -29.08 21.89
N THR A 307 12.57 -28.49 21.70
CA THR A 307 13.28 -27.77 22.76
C THR A 307 13.95 -26.53 22.17
N GLN A 308 14.28 -25.55 23.03
CA GLN A 308 15.09 -24.41 22.60
C GLN A 308 16.43 -24.85 21.99
N GLU A 309 17.05 -25.92 22.49
CA GLU A 309 18.27 -26.49 21.88
C GLU A 309 18.03 -27.01 20.45
N ILE A 310 16.94 -27.74 20.19
CA ILE A 310 16.62 -28.24 18.85
C ILE A 310 16.31 -27.05 17.92
N PHE A 311 15.51 -26.08 18.35
CA PHE A 311 15.17 -24.91 17.53
C PHE A 311 16.40 -24.00 17.27
N ARG A 312 17.28 -23.84 18.25
CA ARG A 312 18.59 -23.19 18.11
C ARG A 312 19.47 -23.89 17.09
N ASN A 313 19.60 -25.22 17.20
CA ASN A 313 20.43 -26.01 16.28
C ASN A 313 19.87 -26.02 14.84
N ASP A 314 18.55 -26.08 14.67
CA ASP A 314 17.90 -25.89 13.36
C ASP A 314 18.20 -24.49 12.78
N THR A 315 18.12 -23.44 13.62
CA THR A 315 18.36 -22.05 13.20
C THR A 315 19.82 -21.82 12.83
N ILE A 316 20.78 -22.31 13.63
CA ILE A 316 22.22 -22.26 13.33
C ILE A 316 22.53 -23.02 12.03
N LYS A 317 21.98 -24.23 11.86
CA LYS A 317 22.15 -25.03 10.64
C LYS A 317 21.63 -24.32 9.38
N SER A 318 20.57 -23.52 9.53
CA SER A 318 20.03 -22.69 8.45
C SER A 318 20.88 -21.43 8.21
N ALA A 319 21.36 -20.79 9.27
CA ALA A 319 22.17 -19.58 9.21
C ALA A 319 23.61 -19.82 8.71
N GLY A 320 24.11 -21.05 8.81
CA GLY A 320 25.36 -21.49 8.19
C GLY A 320 26.61 -20.91 8.86
N ASP A 321 27.61 -20.55 8.04
CA ASP A 321 28.84 -19.91 8.46
C ASP A 321 28.65 -18.45 8.93
N ALA A 322 27.62 -17.77 8.40
CA ALA A 322 27.27 -16.40 8.79
C ALA A 322 26.37 -16.28 10.04
N ALA A 323 26.28 -17.35 10.86
CA ALA A 323 25.41 -17.44 12.03
C ALA A 323 25.89 -16.59 13.23
N GLN A 324 25.15 -15.53 13.58
CA GLN A 324 25.44 -14.70 14.74
C GLN A 324 24.79 -15.27 16.01
N LEU A 325 25.53 -16.08 16.76
CA LEU A 325 24.99 -16.82 17.92
C LEU A 325 24.25 -15.92 18.94
N PRO A 326 24.75 -14.74 19.38
CA PRO A 326 24.01 -13.90 20.35
C PRO A 326 22.64 -13.44 19.84
N LEU A 327 22.48 -13.23 18.52
CA LEU A 327 21.22 -12.82 17.90
C LEU A 327 20.26 -14.01 17.73
N ILE A 328 20.79 -15.20 17.44
CA ILE A 328 20.01 -16.45 17.38
C ILE A 328 19.54 -16.86 18.78
N ASP A 329 20.38 -16.67 19.79
CA ASP A 329 20.08 -17.02 21.18
C ASP A 329 18.95 -16.13 21.71
N ALA A 330 19.05 -14.81 21.53
CA ALA A 330 17.96 -13.87 21.85
C ALA A 330 16.65 -14.19 21.10
N LEU A 331 16.72 -14.59 19.82
CA LEU A 331 15.56 -14.99 19.01
C LEU A 331 14.86 -16.23 19.58
N VAL A 332 15.63 -17.26 19.96
CA VAL A 332 15.10 -18.56 20.40
C VAL A 332 14.62 -18.52 21.85
N GLU A 333 15.37 -17.89 22.75
CA GLU A 333 15.02 -17.78 24.17
C GLU A 333 13.70 -17.03 24.37
N ASN A 334 13.46 -15.96 23.61
CA ASN A 334 12.23 -15.16 23.67
C ASN A 334 11.08 -15.76 22.83
N SER A 335 11.29 -16.86 22.09
CA SER A 335 10.30 -17.33 21.11
C SER A 335 8.97 -17.79 21.70
N ALA A 336 8.99 -18.40 22.89
CA ALA A 336 7.78 -18.75 23.63
C ALA A 336 6.99 -17.48 24.03
N SER A 337 7.69 -16.46 24.55
CA SER A 337 7.05 -15.24 25.06
C SER A 337 6.50 -14.35 23.93
N ALA A 338 7.08 -14.40 22.73
CA ALA A 338 6.55 -13.73 21.54
C ALA A 338 5.18 -14.28 21.12
N VAL A 339 5.03 -15.61 21.05
CA VAL A 339 3.75 -16.27 20.71
C VAL A 339 2.70 -16.05 21.81
N VAL A 340 3.09 -16.19 23.08
CA VAL A 340 2.19 -15.93 24.23
C VAL A 340 1.72 -14.47 24.26
N TRP A 341 2.62 -13.50 24.03
CA TRP A 341 2.26 -12.08 24.00
C TRP A 341 1.28 -11.74 22.86
N LEU A 342 1.46 -12.29 21.66
CA LEU A 342 0.49 -12.12 20.56
C LEU A 342 -0.88 -12.74 20.89
N ARG A 343 -0.91 -13.87 21.61
CA ARG A 343 -2.17 -14.48 22.06
C ARG A 343 -2.85 -13.66 23.17
N GLU A 344 -2.14 -13.33 24.24
CA GLU A 344 -2.70 -12.73 25.46
C GLU A 344 -2.90 -11.22 25.39
N ARG A 345 -1.92 -10.47 24.87
CA ARG A 345 -1.92 -9.00 24.84
C ARG A 345 -2.59 -8.45 23.59
N VAL A 346 -2.52 -9.17 22.47
CA VAL A 346 -2.99 -8.73 21.15
C VAL A 346 -4.24 -9.49 20.69
N GLY A 347 -4.58 -10.62 21.32
CA GLY A 347 -5.82 -11.37 21.08
C GLY A 347 -5.79 -12.31 19.85
N VAL A 348 -4.62 -12.58 19.28
CA VAL A 348 -4.49 -13.32 18.02
C VAL A 348 -4.51 -14.83 18.26
N ASP A 349 -5.35 -15.57 17.53
CA ASP A 349 -5.29 -17.04 17.56
C ASP A 349 -3.99 -17.55 16.91
N LEU A 350 -3.27 -18.39 17.65
CA LEU A 350 -2.02 -19.04 17.21
C LEU A 350 -2.02 -20.54 17.56
N SER A 351 -3.20 -21.13 17.76
CA SER A 351 -3.39 -22.48 18.32
C SER A 351 -3.28 -23.67 17.34
N LEU A 352 -3.01 -23.44 16.05
CA LEU A 352 -2.66 -24.52 15.12
C LEU A 352 -1.15 -24.59 14.89
N LEU A 353 -0.58 -25.80 14.93
CA LEU A 353 0.86 -26.02 14.84
C LEU A 353 1.30 -26.83 13.62
N ALA A 354 2.20 -26.23 12.82
CA ALA A 354 2.79 -26.83 11.62
C ALA A 354 4.30 -27.11 11.79
N GLN A 355 4.83 -27.86 10.83
CA GLN A 355 6.27 -28.06 10.57
C GLN A 355 6.51 -27.70 9.11
N LEU A 356 7.40 -26.74 8.87
CA LEU A 356 7.80 -26.24 7.55
C LEU A 356 9.21 -26.73 7.19
N GLY A 357 9.77 -26.24 6.07
CA GLY A 357 11.04 -26.69 5.53
C GLY A 357 12.23 -26.43 6.47
N GLY A 358 13.11 -27.42 6.57
CA GLY A 358 14.32 -27.34 7.40
C GLY A 358 14.11 -27.49 8.92
N HIS A 359 12.88 -27.53 9.44
CA HIS A 359 12.62 -27.73 10.87
C HIS A 359 12.63 -29.21 11.29
N GLY A 360 13.34 -29.52 12.37
CA GLY A 360 13.34 -30.85 12.99
C GLY A 360 12.08 -31.21 13.78
N ARG A 361 11.17 -30.25 14.04
CA ARG A 361 9.93 -30.40 14.84
C ARG A 361 8.80 -29.49 14.35
N LYS A 362 7.57 -29.76 14.81
CA LYS A 362 6.45 -28.82 14.72
C LYS A 362 6.68 -27.67 15.71
N ARG A 363 6.67 -26.43 15.21
CA ARG A 363 6.82 -25.19 16.01
C ARG A 363 6.24 -23.94 15.37
N THR A 364 5.61 -24.07 14.20
CA THR A 364 5.11 -22.93 13.42
C THR A 364 3.62 -22.74 13.71
N HIS A 365 3.33 -21.77 14.57
CA HIS A 365 2.00 -21.40 15.03
C HIS A 365 1.23 -20.58 13.98
N ARG A 366 -0.09 -20.80 13.88
CA ARG A 366 -1.00 -20.11 12.97
C ARG A 366 -2.46 -20.14 13.49
N PRO A 367 -3.33 -19.22 13.07
CA PRO A 367 -4.75 -19.20 13.47
C PRO A 367 -5.59 -20.32 12.84
N LYS A 368 -6.65 -20.73 13.53
CA LYS A 368 -7.67 -21.68 13.06
C LYS A 368 -8.41 -21.17 11.83
N ASN A 369 -8.72 -19.88 11.78
CA ASN A 369 -9.34 -19.17 10.65
C ASN A 369 -8.36 -18.11 10.09
N GLY A 370 -8.66 -17.51 8.94
CA GLY A 370 -7.81 -16.50 8.28
C GLY A 370 -6.33 -16.81 8.00
N MET A 371 -5.58 -15.75 7.69
CA MET A 371 -4.14 -15.74 7.35
C MET A 371 -3.30 -15.04 8.43
N VAL A 372 -2.26 -15.73 8.93
CA VAL A 372 -1.49 -15.32 10.12
C VAL A 372 -0.93 -13.90 10.08
N GLY A 373 -0.47 -13.41 8.93
CA GLY A 373 0.09 -12.06 8.77
C GLY A 373 -0.97 -10.97 8.92
N ALA A 374 -2.11 -11.15 8.27
CA ALA A 374 -3.26 -10.24 8.36
C ALA A 374 -3.87 -10.25 9.77
N GLU A 375 -4.08 -11.43 10.34
CA GLU A 375 -4.61 -11.61 11.70
C GLU A 375 -3.72 -10.96 12.77
N ILE A 376 -2.39 -11.14 12.68
CA ILE A 376 -1.44 -10.45 13.57
C ILE A 376 -1.45 -8.93 13.33
N ILE A 377 -1.37 -8.47 12.08
CA ILE A 377 -1.28 -7.04 11.78
C ILE A 377 -2.57 -6.30 12.17
N TYR A 378 -3.74 -6.87 11.94
CA TYR A 378 -5.03 -6.31 12.36
C TYR A 378 -5.11 -6.16 13.89
N GLY A 379 -4.81 -7.22 14.64
CA GLY A 379 -4.79 -7.16 16.11
C GLY A 379 -3.77 -6.13 16.65
N MET A 380 -2.59 -6.05 16.03
CA MET A 380 -1.56 -5.05 16.36
C MET A 380 -2.01 -3.62 16.05
N GLN A 381 -2.65 -3.38 14.91
CA GLN A 381 -3.22 -2.08 14.54
C GLN A 381 -4.31 -1.65 15.55
N LYS A 382 -5.24 -2.55 15.87
CA LYS A 382 -6.31 -2.33 16.87
C LYS A 382 -5.72 -1.92 18.23
N ALA A 383 -4.74 -2.69 18.72
CA ALA A 383 -4.08 -2.44 20.00
C ALA A 383 -3.27 -1.12 20.06
N VAL A 384 -2.73 -0.65 18.92
CA VAL A 384 -2.02 0.64 18.85
C VAL A 384 -2.99 1.81 18.67
N ARG A 385 -4.03 1.70 17.83
CA ARG A 385 -5.05 2.75 17.65
C ARG A 385 -5.83 3.05 18.94
N GLU A 386 -5.93 2.08 19.84
CA GLU A 386 -6.40 2.31 21.21
C GLU A 386 -5.61 3.39 21.98
N TYR A 387 -4.31 3.53 21.74
CA TYR A 387 -3.46 4.55 22.37
C TYR A 387 -3.46 5.87 21.60
N GLU A 388 -3.72 5.83 20.30
CA GLU A 388 -3.94 7.01 19.46
C GLU A 388 -5.22 7.75 19.88
N LYS A 389 -6.31 7.01 20.07
CA LYS A 389 -7.56 7.50 20.70
C LYS A 389 -7.35 8.07 22.13
N LYS A 390 -6.20 7.81 22.75
CA LYS A 390 -5.79 8.30 24.09
C LYS A 390 -4.65 9.35 24.02
N GLY A 391 -4.34 9.89 22.83
CA GLY A 391 -3.30 10.91 22.62
C GLY A 391 -1.87 10.48 22.99
N SER A 392 -1.62 9.17 23.04
CA SER A 392 -0.32 8.59 23.44
C SER A 392 0.46 8.01 22.27
N ALA A 393 -0.23 7.66 21.18
CA ALA A 393 0.35 7.38 19.87
C ALA A 393 -0.12 8.43 18.85
N LYS A 394 0.64 8.59 17.76
CA LYS A 394 0.20 9.25 16.51
C LYS A 394 0.75 8.45 15.34
N ILE A 395 -0.09 8.10 14.38
CA ILE A 395 0.28 7.38 13.16
C ILE A 395 0.29 8.37 11.99
N LEU A 396 1.35 8.35 11.20
CA LEU A 396 1.55 9.18 10.02
C LEU A 396 1.78 8.25 8.81
N VAL A 397 0.72 8.02 8.03
CA VAL A 397 0.79 7.33 6.72
C VAL A 397 1.17 8.32 5.61
N ASP A 398 1.48 7.82 4.41
CA ASP A 398 1.93 8.64 3.27
C ASP A 398 3.13 9.55 3.62
N THR A 399 3.94 9.16 4.60
CA THR A 399 4.98 9.99 5.24
C THR A 399 6.33 9.28 5.18
N LYS A 400 7.22 9.71 4.29
CA LYS A 400 8.55 9.11 4.12
C LYS A 400 9.58 9.76 5.05
N VAL A 401 10.39 8.97 5.76
CA VAL A 401 11.60 9.50 6.41
C VAL A 401 12.71 9.70 5.38
N THR A 402 13.29 10.90 5.36
CA THR A 402 14.35 11.30 4.42
C THR A 402 15.69 11.57 5.10
N GLY A 403 15.72 11.76 6.43
CA GLY A 403 16.96 11.93 7.19
C GLY A 403 16.83 11.52 8.65
N LEU A 404 17.96 11.17 9.28
CA LEU A 404 18.10 11.00 10.73
C LEU A 404 18.74 12.25 11.31
N VAL A 405 18.22 12.75 12.44
CA VAL A 405 18.66 13.99 13.08
C VAL A 405 19.55 13.66 14.27
N GLN A 406 20.80 14.15 14.27
CA GLN A 406 21.71 14.06 15.41
C GLN A 406 21.81 15.38 16.19
N ASP A 407 22.15 15.28 17.47
CA ASP A 407 22.63 16.40 18.29
C ASP A 407 24.16 16.56 18.24
N ASP A 408 24.69 17.59 18.92
CA ASP A 408 26.14 17.91 18.94
C ASP A 408 27.01 16.80 19.57
N ASP A 409 26.43 15.91 20.39
CA ASP A 409 27.09 14.74 20.98
C ASP A 409 26.97 13.48 20.09
N GLY A 410 26.31 13.59 18.92
CA GLY A 410 26.13 12.51 17.95
C GLY A 410 24.99 11.54 18.26
N ARG A 411 24.13 11.84 19.23
CA ARG A 411 22.93 11.04 19.53
C ARG A 411 21.85 11.31 18.48
N VAL A 412 21.18 10.28 18.00
CA VAL A 412 19.98 10.44 17.16
C VAL A 412 18.79 10.87 18.04
N VAL A 413 18.24 12.04 17.73
CA VAL A 413 17.20 12.77 18.50
C VAL A 413 15.96 13.11 17.65
N GLY A 414 15.84 12.52 16.47
CA GLY A 414 14.69 12.73 15.60
C GLY A 414 14.90 12.24 14.17
N VAL A 415 13.92 12.55 13.32
CA VAL A 415 13.94 12.28 11.88
C VAL A 415 13.42 13.50 11.11
N ASP A 416 13.90 13.68 9.89
CA ASP A 416 13.28 14.57 8.91
C ASP A 416 12.34 13.73 8.02
N VAL A 417 11.11 14.20 7.83
CA VAL A 417 10.07 13.51 7.04
C VAL A 417 9.54 14.35 5.89
N GLU A 418 8.94 13.66 4.93
CA GLU A 418 8.35 14.18 3.70
C GLU A 418 6.94 13.60 3.53
N TYR A 419 5.94 14.44 3.24
CA TYR A 419 4.55 13.99 3.03
C TYR A 419 4.25 13.83 1.54
N ASN A 420 3.76 12.67 1.14
CA ASN A 420 3.47 12.29 -0.25
C ASN A 420 2.11 12.83 -0.78
N ARG A 421 1.46 13.75 -0.06
CA ARG A 421 0.14 14.33 -0.42
C ARG A 421 0.22 15.85 -0.65
N GLY A 422 0.63 16.28 -1.85
CA GLY A 422 0.57 17.68 -2.32
C GLY A 422 1.78 18.12 -3.15
N GLU A 423 1.63 19.19 -3.95
CA GLU A 423 2.71 19.68 -4.85
C GLU A 423 3.79 20.50 -4.14
N GLU A 424 3.56 21.01 -2.92
CA GLU A 424 4.59 21.65 -2.08
C GLU A 424 5.06 20.73 -0.95
N SER A 425 5.83 19.71 -1.31
CA SER A 425 6.65 18.97 -0.35
C SER A 425 7.67 19.89 0.34
N ARG A 426 7.75 19.81 1.68
CA ARG A 426 8.78 20.48 2.49
C ARG A 426 9.28 19.54 3.60
N PRO A 427 10.60 19.34 3.76
CA PRO A 427 11.16 18.54 4.84
C PRO A 427 10.71 19.03 6.23
N THR A 428 10.23 18.09 7.03
CA THR A 428 9.39 18.34 8.21
C THR A 428 9.94 17.52 9.38
N ARG A 429 10.47 18.18 10.42
CA ARG A 429 11.26 17.52 11.47
C ARG A 429 10.43 16.97 12.65
N LEU A 430 10.52 15.68 12.91
CA LEU A 430 10.00 15.03 14.12
C LEU A 430 11.13 14.86 15.16
N THR A 431 10.98 15.45 16.34
CA THR A 431 11.88 15.24 17.48
C THR A 431 11.43 14.06 18.36
N ALA A 432 12.39 13.30 18.89
CA ALA A 432 12.13 12.21 19.84
C ALA A 432 13.38 11.89 20.68
N THR A 433 13.18 11.22 21.82
CA THR A 433 14.31 10.78 22.65
C THR A 433 15.13 9.67 21.97
N ASN A 434 14.51 8.87 21.09
CA ASN A 434 15.12 7.77 20.35
C ASN A 434 14.44 7.59 18.97
N VAL A 435 15.07 6.85 18.05
CA VAL A 435 14.49 6.43 16.76
C VAL A 435 14.62 4.91 16.60
N VAL A 436 13.54 4.25 16.19
CA VAL A 436 13.48 2.81 15.91
C VAL A 436 13.23 2.59 14.42
N LEU A 437 14.20 1.98 13.72
CA LEU A 437 14.06 1.56 12.33
C LEU A 437 13.40 0.18 12.26
N ALA A 438 12.28 0.10 11.54
CA ALA A 438 11.49 -1.12 11.32
C ALA A 438 10.98 -1.21 9.87
N THR A 439 11.74 -0.65 8.93
CA THR A 439 11.35 -0.38 7.53
C THR A 439 11.30 -1.59 6.59
N GLY A 440 11.73 -2.76 7.05
CA GLY A 440 11.88 -3.96 6.21
C GLY A 440 13.13 -3.94 5.31
N GLY A 441 13.23 -4.93 4.43
CA GLY A 441 14.38 -5.16 3.55
C GLY A 441 14.34 -4.43 2.19
N PHE A 442 15.27 -4.80 1.31
CA PHE A 442 15.52 -4.19 -0.01
C PHE A 442 15.22 -5.12 -1.20
N ALA A 443 14.44 -6.19 -1.01
CA ALA A 443 14.23 -7.25 -2.00
C ALA A 443 13.46 -6.82 -3.28
N SER A 444 12.80 -5.65 -3.26
CA SER A 444 11.98 -5.15 -4.37
C SER A 444 12.58 -3.91 -5.06
N ASP A 445 13.70 -3.36 -4.59
CA ASP A 445 14.40 -2.32 -5.35
C ASP A 445 14.96 -2.90 -6.66
N ARG A 446 14.83 -2.13 -7.75
CA ARG A 446 15.33 -2.45 -9.10
C ARG A 446 16.07 -1.28 -9.73
N ASN A 447 16.32 -0.20 -8.98
CA ASN A 447 17.07 0.94 -9.46
C ASN A 447 18.57 0.60 -9.60
N PRO A 448 19.28 1.17 -10.60
CA PRO A 448 20.74 1.10 -10.66
C PRO A 448 21.37 1.71 -9.40
N GLY A 449 22.34 1.01 -8.82
CA GLY A 449 22.95 1.39 -7.54
C GLY A 449 22.11 1.05 -6.30
N SER A 450 20.98 0.37 -6.43
CA SER A 450 20.26 -0.24 -5.29
C SER A 450 21.12 -1.28 -4.56
N TYR A 451 20.74 -1.66 -3.33
CA TYR A 451 21.44 -2.74 -2.62
C TYR A 451 21.32 -4.10 -3.34
N LEU A 452 20.24 -4.36 -4.08
CA LEU A 452 20.12 -5.58 -4.90
C LEU A 452 21.12 -5.54 -6.07
N ASP A 453 21.23 -4.42 -6.77
CA ASP A 453 22.20 -4.20 -7.87
C ASP A 453 23.66 -4.24 -7.39
N GLN A 454 23.96 -3.63 -6.24
CA GLN A 454 25.31 -3.60 -5.66
C GLN A 454 25.81 -4.99 -5.23
N TYR A 455 24.95 -5.79 -4.58
CA TYR A 455 25.37 -7.02 -3.91
C TYR A 455 25.02 -8.30 -4.68
N ARG A 456 23.92 -8.32 -5.43
CA ARG A 456 23.38 -9.50 -6.14
C ARG A 456 22.74 -9.14 -7.50
N PRO A 457 23.48 -8.49 -8.43
CA PRO A 457 22.94 -7.99 -9.69
C PRO A 457 22.34 -9.11 -10.57
N GLU A 458 22.81 -10.35 -10.44
CA GLU A 458 22.28 -11.50 -11.18
C GLU A 458 20.84 -11.87 -10.76
N LEU A 459 20.37 -11.34 -9.62
CA LEU A 459 19.01 -11.51 -9.13
C LEU A 459 18.06 -10.38 -9.54
N MET A 460 18.52 -9.31 -10.19
CA MET A 460 17.68 -8.14 -10.54
C MET A 460 16.47 -8.51 -11.43
N ARG A 461 16.56 -9.59 -12.21
CA ARG A 461 15.46 -10.11 -13.04
C ARG A 461 14.53 -11.09 -12.34
N PHE A 462 14.79 -11.47 -11.08
CA PHE A 462 13.90 -12.35 -10.35
C PHE A 462 12.62 -11.61 -9.93
N PRO A 463 11.44 -12.21 -10.15
CA PRO A 463 10.21 -11.70 -9.58
C PRO A 463 10.25 -11.74 -8.04
N ALA A 464 9.51 -10.85 -7.39
CA ALA A 464 9.48 -10.68 -5.93
C ALA A 464 8.17 -11.15 -5.30
N THR A 465 8.19 -11.36 -3.99
CA THR A 465 7.00 -11.52 -3.12
C THR A 465 6.91 -10.42 -2.05
N ALA A 466 8.00 -9.69 -1.82
CA ALA A 466 8.00 -8.43 -1.08
C ALA A 466 7.25 -7.36 -1.91
N GLY A 467 6.54 -6.44 -1.24
CA GLY A 467 5.95 -5.29 -1.91
C GLY A 467 7.00 -4.33 -2.45
N ASP A 468 6.63 -3.58 -3.50
CA ASP A 468 7.51 -2.69 -4.26
C ASP A 468 8.15 -1.60 -3.37
N PHE A 469 7.48 -1.26 -2.25
CA PHE A 469 7.99 -0.44 -1.16
C PHE A 469 9.25 -0.96 -0.43
N SER A 470 9.64 -2.22 -0.64
CA SER A 470 10.76 -2.88 0.02
C SER A 470 12.10 -2.48 -0.63
N THR A 471 12.47 -1.21 -0.42
CA THR A 471 13.59 -0.52 -1.07
C THR A 471 14.85 -0.35 -0.21
N GLY A 472 14.82 -0.74 1.07
CA GLY A 472 15.99 -0.61 1.96
C GLY A 472 16.24 0.78 2.53
N ASP A 473 15.27 1.71 2.45
CA ASP A 473 15.39 3.10 2.90
C ASP A 473 16.02 3.24 4.31
N GLY A 474 15.64 2.38 5.26
CA GLY A 474 16.20 2.37 6.62
C GLY A 474 17.67 1.97 6.71
N VAL A 475 18.15 1.11 5.80
CA VAL A 475 19.58 0.76 5.71
C VAL A 475 20.38 1.95 5.17
N ALA A 476 19.83 2.68 4.20
CA ALA A 476 20.44 3.91 3.69
C ALA A 476 20.49 5.03 4.77
N LEU A 477 19.39 5.21 5.51
CA LEU A 477 19.31 6.16 6.63
C LEU A 477 20.33 5.86 7.73
N ALA A 478 20.51 4.58 8.11
CA ALA A 478 21.48 4.19 9.12
C ALA A 478 22.94 4.30 8.62
N THR A 479 23.22 3.82 7.41
CA THR A 479 24.58 3.86 6.84
C THR A 479 25.07 5.27 6.56
N ALA A 480 24.16 6.23 6.30
CA ALA A 480 24.49 7.65 6.22
C ALA A 480 25.03 8.24 7.53
N LEU A 481 24.75 7.62 8.69
CA LEU A 481 25.34 7.95 10.00
C LEU A 481 26.55 7.06 10.38
N GLY A 482 27.08 6.27 9.44
CA GLY A 482 28.21 5.37 9.69
C GLY A 482 27.84 4.01 10.28
N ALA A 483 26.54 3.66 10.40
CA ALA A 483 26.14 2.36 10.90
C ALA A 483 26.72 1.21 10.07
N GLY A 484 27.22 0.17 10.74
CA GLY A 484 27.73 -1.03 10.08
C GLY A 484 26.61 -1.83 9.42
N THR A 485 26.93 -2.53 8.34
CA THR A 485 26.05 -3.54 7.72
C THR A 485 26.72 -4.91 7.71
N ILE A 486 25.89 -5.95 7.66
CA ILE A 486 26.33 -7.35 7.66
C ILE A 486 25.46 -8.16 6.68
N ASN A 487 26.06 -9.20 6.06
CA ASN A 487 25.35 -10.18 5.22
C ASN A 487 24.56 -9.62 4.02
N MET A 488 24.89 -8.43 3.50
CA MET A 488 24.09 -7.74 2.44
C MET A 488 23.91 -8.55 1.14
N ASP A 489 24.79 -9.51 0.86
CA ASP A 489 24.68 -10.44 -0.28
C ASP A 489 23.72 -11.64 -0.03
N LYS A 490 23.33 -11.85 1.24
CA LYS A 490 22.48 -12.96 1.68
C LYS A 490 21.00 -12.59 1.52
N ILE A 491 20.51 -12.73 0.28
CA ILE A 491 19.12 -12.52 -0.10
C ILE A 491 18.45 -13.87 -0.34
N GLN A 492 17.33 -14.15 0.33
CA GLN A 492 16.60 -15.41 0.20
C GLN A 492 15.63 -15.34 -0.99
N ILE A 493 15.83 -16.29 -1.90
CA ILE A 493 14.87 -16.68 -2.92
C ILE A 493 13.96 -17.75 -2.30
N HIS A 494 12.65 -17.50 -2.26
CA HIS A 494 11.66 -18.54 -1.98
C HIS A 494 11.50 -19.43 -3.21
N PRO A 495 11.47 -20.76 -3.08
CA PRO A 495 11.35 -21.65 -4.24
C PRO A 495 9.99 -21.50 -4.95
N THR A 496 8.95 -21.06 -4.26
CA THR A 496 7.58 -21.09 -4.79
C THR A 496 6.86 -19.75 -4.63
N GLY A 497 6.85 -18.93 -5.68
CA GLY A 497 5.82 -17.91 -5.95
C GLY A 497 4.92 -18.40 -7.08
N TRP A 498 3.62 -18.14 -7.02
CA TRP A 498 2.70 -18.55 -8.10
C TRP A 498 2.94 -17.75 -9.38
N VAL A 499 2.88 -18.42 -10.52
CA VAL A 499 2.80 -17.78 -11.84
C VAL A 499 1.32 -17.68 -12.20
N ASP A 500 0.81 -16.45 -12.27
CA ASP A 500 -0.55 -16.18 -12.74
C ASP A 500 -0.65 -16.55 -14.24
N PRO A 501 -1.61 -17.39 -14.68
CA PRO A 501 -1.76 -17.73 -16.09
C PRO A 501 -2.18 -16.55 -16.99
N SER A 502 -2.76 -15.49 -16.41
CA SER A 502 -3.18 -14.28 -17.13
C SER A 502 -2.13 -13.18 -17.15
N ASP A 503 -1.23 -13.13 -16.15
CA ASP A 503 0.02 -12.35 -16.19
C ASP A 503 1.24 -13.17 -15.72
N PRO A 504 1.77 -14.06 -16.60
CA PRO A 504 2.99 -14.80 -16.32
C PRO A 504 4.21 -13.88 -16.13
N SER A 505 4.19 -12.70 -16.75
CA SER A 505 5.24 -11.67 -16.74
C SER A 505 5.34 -10.86 -15.45
N ASN A 506 4.29 -10.80 -14.61
CA ASN A 506 4.25 -9.88 -13.47
C ASN A 506 5.53 -9.93 -12.59
N PRO A 507 6.21 -8.80 -12.33
CA PRO A 507 7.41 -8.78 -11.49
C PRO A 507 7.10 -9.10 -10.01
N THR A 508 5.86 -8.96 -9.56
CA THR A 508 5.42 -9.27 -8.19
C THR A 508 4.46 -10.45 -8.22
N LYS A 509 4.78 -11.52 -7.49
CA LYS A 509 4.00 -12.77 -7.44
C LYS A 509 3.34 -12.97 -6.08
N VAL A 510 2.18 -13.63 -6.09
CA VAL A 510 1.56 -14.15 -4.86
C VAL A 510 2.42 -15.30 -4.34
N LEU A 511 2.81 -15.24 -3.05
CA LEU A 511 3.60 -16.29 -2.41
C LEU A 511 2.80 -17.59 -2.34
N ALA A 512 3.27 -18.64 -3.01
CA ALA A 512 2.78 -20.00 -2.80
C ALA A 512 3.36 -20.52 -1.48
N ALA A 513 2.54 -20.51 -0.42
CA ALA A 513 2.98 -20.71 0.96
C ALA A 513 3.83 -21.97 1.14
N GLU A 514 4.83 -21.91 2.02
CA GLU A 514 5.62 -23.10 2.35
C GLU A 514 4.78 -24.21 2.99
N LEU A 515 3.65 -23.84 3.60
CA LEU A 515 2.60 -24.76 4.02
C LEU A 515 2.20 -25.75 2.92
N MET A 516 2.11 -25.33 1.65
CA MET A 516 1.65 -26.19 0.55
C MET A 516 2.57 -27.40 0.34
N ARG A 517 3.88 -27.21 0.52
CA ARG A 517 4.86 -28.32 0.60
C ARG A 517 4.79 -29.05 1.94
N GLY A 518 4.57 -28.31 3.04
CA GLY A 518 4.40 -28.82 4.41
C GLY A 518 3.21 -29.76 4.64
N VAL A 519 2.15 -29.68 3.83
CA VAL A 519 0.98 -30.59 3.86
C VAL A 519 1.11 -31.80 2.93
N GLY A 520 2.10 -31.80 2.02
CA GLY A 520 2.36 -32.92 1.12
C GLY A 520 2.50 -32.57 -0.36
N GLY A 521 2.36 -31.30 -0.74
CA GLY A 521 2.52 -30.88 -2.13
C GLY A 521 3.93 -31.19 -2.67
N VAL A 522 3.98 -31.87 -3.81
CA VAL A 522 5.22 -32.27 -4.50
C VAL A 522 5.58 -31.27 -5.60
N LEU A 523 6.88 -31.12 -5.87
CA LEU A 523 7.38 -30.29 -6.96
C LEU A 523 7.75 -31.17 -8.15
N LEU A 524 7.15 -30.90 -9.31
CA LEU A 524 7.43 -31.56 -10.57
C LEU A 524 8.10 -30.62 -11.56
N ASN A 525 9.09 -31.13 -12.29
CA ASN A 525 9.74 -30.41 -13.39
C ASN A 525 8.93 -30.47 -14.69
N SER A 526 9.41 -29.80 -15.74
CA SER A 526 8.81 -29.78 -17.09
C SER A 526 8.78 -31.13 -17.84
N ARG A 527 9.17 -32.23 -17.20
CA ARG A 527 9.00 -33.61 -17.70
C ARG A 527 7.97 -34.42 -16.91
N GLY A 528 7.44 -33.87 -15.80
CA GLY A 528 6.54 -34.58 -14.87
C GLY A 528 7.24 -35.33 -13.74
N GLU A 529 8.53 -35.07 -13.51
CA GLU A 529 9.37 -35.81 -12.55
C GLU A 529 9.59 -35.01 -11.25
N ARG A 530 9.65 -35.69 -10.10
CA ARG A 530 10.21 -35.13 -8.85
C ARG A 530 11.73 -34.99 -8.96
N PHE A 531 12.29 -34.02 -8.24
CA PHE A 531 13.72 -33.68 -8.33
C PHE A 531 14.36 -33.24 -7.00
N CYS A 532 13.62 -33.18 -5.89
CA CYS A 532 14.14 -32.76 -4.59
C CYS A 532 13.27 -33.25 -3.40
N ASN A 533 13.82 -33.15 -2.19
CA ASN A 533 13.05 -33.18 -0.95
C ASN A 533 12.38 -31.80 -0.71
N GLU A 534 11.07 -31.72 -0.90
CA GLU A 534 10.29 -30.47 -0.81
C GLU A 534 10.23 -29.84 0.59
N LEU A 535 10.68 -30.58 1.63
CA LEU A 535 10.81 -30.13 3.02
C LEU A 535 12.27 -29.78 3.40
N GLY A 536 13.18 -29.72 2.42
CA GLY A 536 14.50 -29.11 2.60
C GLY A 536 14.43 -27.61 2.91
N THR A 537 15.58 -26.99 3.17
CA THR A 537 15.64 -25.53 3.32
C THR A 537 15.32 -24.84 2.00
N ARG A 538 14.86 -23.58 2.07
CA ARG A 538 14.56 -22.76 0.88
C ARG A 538 15.76 -22.67 -0.07
N ALA A 539 16.96 -22.46 0.46
CA ALA A 539 18.20 -22.53 -0.29
C ALA A 539 18.40 -23.86 -1.05
N TYR A 540 18.18 -25.02 -0.41
CA TYR A 540 18.29 -26.34 -1.06
C TYR A 540 17.24 -26.54 -2.16
N VAL A 541 15.98 -26.18 -1.91
CA VAL A 541 14.91 -26.37 -2.91
C VAL A 541 15.15 -25.46 -4.11
N THR A 542 15.50 -24.19 -3.87
CA THR A 542 15.85 -23.24 -4.94
C THR A 542 17.10 -23.68 -5.72
N ASP A 543 18.17 -24.15 -5.05
CA ASP A 543 19.35 -24.71 -5.70
C ASP A 543 18.98 -25.85 -6.67
N LYS A 544 18.10 -26.77 -6.26
CA LYS A 544 17.62 -27.88 -7.09
C LYS A 544 16.70 -27.42 -8.23
N MET A 545 15.97 -26.31 -8.06
CA MET A 545 15.20 -25.68 -9.14
C MET A 545 16.12 -25.00 -10.16
N LEU A 546 17.03 -24.12 -9.71
CA LEU A 546 17.99 -23.43 -10.59
C LEU A 546 18.97 -24.38 -11.28
N SER A 547 19.27 -25.54 -10.68
CA SER A 547 20.01 -26.66 -11.30
C SER A 547 19.34 -27.27 -12.54
N HIS A 548 18.14 -26.84 -12.92
CA HIS A 548 17.57 -27.17 -14.24
C HIS A 548 18.16 -26.31 -15.37
N HIS A 549 18.85 -25.20 -15.06
CA HIS A 549 19.64 -24.43 -16.02
C HIS A 549 21.09 -24.98 -16.09
N PRO A 550 21.61 -25.40 -17.28
CA PRO A 550 22.88 -26.12 -17.37
C PRO A 550 24.09 -25.40 -16.76
N LYS A 551 24.22 -24.08 -16.98
CA LYS A 551 25.33 -23.29 -16.41
C LYS A 551 25.28 -23.24 -14.88
N TYR A 552 24.08 -23.17 -14.29
CA TYR A 552 23.93 -23.19 -12.84
C TYR A 552 24.27 -24.58 -12.28
N ALA A 553 23.82 -25.65 -12.94
CA ALA A 553 24.12 -27.03 -12.55
C ALA A 553 25.63 -27.34 -12.55
N GLU A 554 26.40 -26.71 -13.46
CA GLU A 554 27.86 -26.87 -13.53
C GLU A 554 28.63 -25.96 -12.55
N THR A 555 28.16 -24.73 -12.30
CA THR A 555 28.95 -23.68 -11.63
C THR A 555 28.40 -23.18 -10.29
N GLY A 556 27.13 -23.40 -9.98
CA GLY A 556 26.42 -22.76 -8.87
C GLY A 556 26.15 -21.25 -9.05
N VAL A 557 26.54 -20.67 -10.20
CA VAL A 557 26.39 -19.24 -10.50
C VAL A 557 25.22 -19.06 -11.48
N TRP A 558 24.31 -18.13 -11.18
CA TRP A 558 23.19 -17.83 -12.05
C TRP A 558 23.63 -17.03 -13.29
N ASP A 559 22.77 -16.99 -14.31
CA ASP A 559 23.00 -16.24 -15.54
C ASP A 559 21.95 -15.14 -15.63
N ASP A 560 22.37 -13.87 -15.56
CA ASP A 560 21.49 -12.72 -15.65
C ASP A 560 20.75 -12.67 -17.00
N GLY A 561 21.30 -13.31 -18.04
CA GLY A 561 20.67 -13.50 -19.34
C GLY A 561 19.62 -14.62 -19.41
N ALA A 562 19.57 -15.55 -18.45
CA ALA A 562 18.73 -16.74 -18.55
C ALA A 562 17.28 -16.55 -18.06
N GLU A 563 16.38 -17.29 -18.70
CA GLU A 563 15.00 -17.47 -18.23
C GLU A 563 14.98 -18.31 -16.94
N ILE A 564 14.17 -17.89 -15.97
CA ILE A 564 14.08 -18.54 -14.66
C ILE A 564 13.10 -19.74 -14.79
N PRO A 565 13.53 -20.98 -14.50
CA PRO A 565 12.71 -22.15 -14.76
C PRO A 565 11.45 -22.19 -13.87
N THR A 566 10.33 -22.56 -14.49
CA THR A 566 9.03 -22.79 -13.84
C THR A 566 8.79 -24.28 -13.59
N PHE A 567 7.96 -24.57 -12.59
CA PHE A 567 7.70 -25.91 -12.07
C PHE A 567 6.22 -26.06 -11.71
N SER A 568 5.71 -27.29 -11.64
CA SER A 568 4.35 -27.55 -11.14
C SER A 568 4.40 -27.94 -9.66
N LEU A 569 3.64 -27.23 -8.83
CA LEU A 569 3.35 -27.63 -7.46
C LEU A 569 2.02 -28.39 -7.46
N VAL A 570 2.05 -29.68 -7.11
CA VAL A 570 0.91 -30.59 -7.21
C VAL A 570 0.55 -31.16 -5.83
N LEU A 571 -0.74 -31.12 -5.50
CA LEU A 571 -1.34 -31.63 -4.27
C LEU A 571 -2.34 -32.74 -4.62
N SER A 572 -2.42 -33.80 -3.82
CA SER A 572 -3.57 -34.73 -3.81
C SER A 572 -4.74 -34.11 -3.05
N SER A 573 -5.92 -34.74 -3.12
CA SER A 573 -7.08 -34.43 -2.26
C SER A 573 -6.70 -34.36 -0.77
N SER A 574 -5.97 -35.36 -0.27
CA SER A 574 -5.53 -35.42 1.13
C SER A 574 -4.53 -34.32 1.52
N ALA A 575 -3.66 -33.89 0.60
CA ALA A 575 -2.78 -32.74 0.80
C ALA A 575 -3.56 -31.41 0.78
N ALA A 576 -4.58 -31.33 -0.08
CA ALA A 576 -5.43 -30.16 -0.22
C ALA A 576 -6.35 -29.96 0.98
N ASP A 577 -6.87 -31.04 1.58
CA ASP A 577 -7.68 -31.01 2.80
C ASP A 577 -6.89 -30.45 4.01
N ASP A 578 -5.66 -30.92 4.26
CA ASP A 578 -4.75 -30.37 5.28
C ASP A 578 -4.40 -28.87 5.02
N GLY A 579 -4.50 -28.45 3.75
CA GLY A 579 -4.24 -27.09 3.27
C GLY A 579 -5.50 -26.23 3.01
N ARG A 580 -6.72 -26.68 3.33
CA ARG A 580 -7.98 -26.24 2.68
C ARG A 580 -8.14 -24.73 2.47
N LYS A 581 -7.87 -23.88 3.48
CA LYS A 581 -7.97 -22.41 3.34
C LYS A 581 -7.10 -21.87 2.20
N HIS A 582 -5.85 -22.33 2.13
CA HIS A 582 -4.88 -21.87 1.14
C HIS A 582 -5.25 -22.40 -0.24
N VAL A 583 -5.74 -23.64 -0.34
CA VAL A 583 -6.29 -24.18 -1.59
C VAL A 583 -7.44 -23.29 -2.08
N SER A 584 -8.45 -23.03 -1.24
CA SER A 584 -9.57 -22.14 -1.57
C SER A 584 -9.10 -20.76 -2.03
N HIS A 585 -8.22 -20.11 -1.27
CA HIS A 585 -7.67 -18.78 -1.60
C HIS A 585 -6.94 -18.75 -2.95
N TYR A 586 -6.08 -19.75 -3.24
CA TYR A 586 -5.33 -19.80 -4.49
C TYR A 586 -6.20 -20.23 -5.69
N THR A 587 -7.20 -21.09 -5.48
CA THR A 587 -8.17 -21.46 -6.52
C THR A 587 -9.11 -20.31 -6.87
N HIS A 588 -9.59 -19.55 -5.87
CA HIS A 588 -10.37 -18.32 -6.07
C HIS A 588 -9.57 -17.28 -6.86
N LYS A 589 -8.28 -17.10 -6.54
CA LYS A 589 -7.35 -16.27 -7.33
C LYS A 589 -6.87 -16.90 -8.65
N LYS A 590 -7.40 -18.06 -9.07
CA LYS A 590 -7.06 -18.77 -10.33
C LYS A 590 -5.58 -19.16 -10.48
N LEU A 591 -4.83 -19.17 -9.37
CA LEU A 591 -3.42 -19.57 -9.29
C LEU A 591 -3.24 -21.08 -9.09
N LEU A 592 -4.32 -21.76 -8.68
CA LEU A 592 -4.39 -23.19 -8.41
C LEU A 592 -5.61 -23.76 -9.13
N THR A 593 -5.44 -24.86 -9.87
CA THR A 593 -6.48 -25.51 -10.67
C THR A 593 -6.85 -26.85 -10.04
N GLU A 594 -8.15 -27.13 -9.86
CA GLU A 594 -8.63 -28.48 -9.55
C GLU A 594 -8.66 -29.34 -10.82
N ILE A 595 -8.13 -30.56 -10.75
CA ILE A 595 -7.95 -31.45 -11.90
C ILE A 595 -8.32 -32.88 -11.49
N GLN A 596 -9.24 -33.50 -12.24
CA GLN A 596 -9.73 -34.84 -11.94
C GLN A 596 -8.97 -35.91 -12.74
N GLY A 597 -8.20 -36.75 -12.03
CA GLY A 597 -7.44 -37.86 -12.58
C GLY A 597 -6.06 -37.49 -13.16
N VAL A 598 -5.10 -38.41 -13.05
CA VAL A 598 -3.70 -38.22 -13.46
C VAL A 598 -3.53 -37.97 -14.97
N THR A 599 -4.48 -38.42 -15.79
CA THR A 599 -4.48 -38.14 -17.24
C THR A 599 -4.71 -36.66 -17.50
N ALA A 600 -5.72 -36.05 -16.90
CA ALA A 600 -5.99 -34.61 -17.03
C ALA A 600 -4.88 -33.75 -16.38
N LEU A 601 -4.25 -34.24 -15.30
CA LEU A 601 -3.08 -33.59 -14.71
C LEU A 601 -1.90 -33.55 -15.69
N ALA A 602 -1.61 -34.66 -16.37
CA ALA A 602 -0.55 -34.72 -17.37
C ALA A 602 -0.85 -33.86 -18.61
N GLU A 603 -2.12 -33.80 -19.03
CA GLU A 603 -2.58 -32.90 -20.10
C GLU A 603 -2.43 -31.41 -19.72
N TRP A 604 -2.82 -31.02 -18.50
CA TRP A 604 -2.62 -29.66 -17.97
C TRP A 604 -1.13 -29.29 -17.85
N MET A 605 -0.28 -30.24 -17.47
CA MET A 605 1.19 -30.08 -17.45
C MET A 605 1.83 -30.08 -18.85
N GLY A 606 1.14 -30.57 -19.89
CA GLY A 606 1.72 -30.76 -21.22
C GLY A 606 2.75 -31.89 -21.33
N VAL A 607 2.70 -32.91 -20.46
CA VAL A 607 3.70 -33.98 -20.34
C VAL A 607 3.11 -35.39 -20.55
N ASN A 608 3.96 -36.42 -20.52
CA ASN A 608 3.51 -37.80 -20.67
C ASN A 608 2.85 -38.33 -19.37
N VAL A 609 1.62 -38.84 -19.48
CA VAL A 609 0.85 -39.40 -18.35
C VAL A 609 1.56 -40.51 -17.59
N GLU A 610 2.36 -41.34 -18.27
CA GLU A 610 3.08 -42.44 -17.62
C GLU A 610 4.24 -41.93 -16.76
N THR A 611 4.87 -40.81 -17.12
CA THR A 611 5.91 -40.17 -16.29
C THR A 611 5.31 -39.61 -15.00
N VAL A 612 4.16 -38.94 -15.09
CA VAL A 612 3.45 -38.39 -13.91
C VAL A 612 2.93 -39.52 -13.03
N ARG A 613 2.29 -40.54 -13.61
CA ARG A 613 1.82 -41.75 -12.89
C ARG A 613 2.98 -42.43 -12.16
N SER A 614 4.05 -42.77 -12.86
CA SER A 614 5.24 -43.41 -12.29
C SER A 614 5.86 -42.59 -11.14
N THR A 615 5.88 -41.26 -11.28
CA THR A 615 6.37 -40.33 -10.25
C THR A 615 5.49 -40.29 -9.00
N LEU A 616 4.17 -40.17 -9.15
CA LEU A 616 3.22 -40.16 -8.03
C LEU A 616 3.17 -41.51 -7.31
N GLU A 617 3.23 -42.62 -8.04
CA GLU A 617 3.41 -43.94 -7.44
C GLU A 617 4.78 -44.09 -6.78
N GLY A 618 5.84 -43.50 -7.34
CA GLY A 618 7.18 -43.46 -6.74
C GLY A 618 7.18 -42.79 -5.38
N TYR A 619 6.49 -41.64 -5.27
CA TYR A 619 6.25 -40.96 -4.01
C TYR A 619 5.47 -41.84 -3.01
N ARG A 620 4.42 -42.54 -3.47
CA ARG A 620 3.65 -43.49 -2.63
C ARG A 620 4.51 -44.67 -2.14
N ARG A 621 5.38 -45.21 -3.00
CA ARG A 621 6.34 -46.28 -2.65
C ARG A 621 7.35 -45.80 -1.62
N ALA A 622 7.93 -44.61 -1.80
CA ALA A 622 8.89 -44.02 -0.86
C ALA A 622 8.27 -43.70 0.51
N ALA A 623 7.02 -43.20 0.51
CA ALA A 623 6.26 -42.99 1.75
C ALA A 623 6.02 -44.29 2.53
N ALA A 624 5.93 -45.43 1.85
CA ALA A 624 5.81 -46.75 2.48
C ALA A 624 7.16 -47.35 2.94
N SER A 625 8.29 -46.96 2.34
CA SER A 625 9.64 -47.33 2.84
C SER A 625 10.16 -46.39 3.93
N GLY A 626 9.61 -45.19 4.06
CA GLY A 626 9.98 -44.19 5.08
C GLY A 626 11.13 -43.26 4.69
N GLU A 627 11.71 -43.42 3.50
CA GLU A 627 12.75 -42.56 2.93
C GLU A 627 12.69 -42.57 1.39
N ASP A 628 13.01 -41.45 0.74
CA ASP A 628 13.22 -41.34 -0.72
C ASP A 628 14.68 -41.04 -1.10
N GLU A 629 15.00 -41.05 -2.40
CA GLU A 629 16.35 -40.84 -2.92
C GLU A 629 16.94 -39.43 -2.64
N TRP A 630 16.12 -38.48 -2.19
CA TRP A 630 16.53 -37.14 -1.75
C TRP A 630 16.62 -37.01 -0.23
N GLY A 631 16.52 -38.12 0.52
CA GLY A 631 16.56 -38.13 1.99
C GLY A 631 15.30 -37.53 2.63
N LYS A 632 14.16 -37.51 1.94
CA LYS A 632 12.87 -37.14 2.54
C LYS A 632 12.38 -38.26 3.43
N THR A 633 12.27 -38.02 4.73
CA THR A 633 11.76 -38.99 5.72
C THR A 633 10.38 -38.65 6.28
N THR A 634 9.86 -37.45 5.99
CA THR A 634 8.50 -37.01 6.38
C THR A 634 7.63 -36.94 5.13
N PHE A 635 6.65 -37.85 5.03
CA PHE A 635 5.67 -37.88 3.95
C PHE A 635 4.28 -37.50 4.50
N ARG A 636 3.57 -36.66 3.76
CA ARG A 636 2.18 -36.24 3.99
C ARG A 636 1.47 -36.10 2.65
N GLY A 637 0.14 -36.01 2.66
CA GLY A 637 -0.65 -35.80 1.43
C GLY A 637 -0.39 -36.86 0.36
N VAL A 638 -0.25 -38.12 0.77
CA VAL A 638 0.15 -39.20 -0.14
C VAL A 638 -1.01 -39.53 -1.10
N PRO A 639 -0.82 -39.52 -2.43
CA PRO A 639 -1.88 -39.77 -3.39
C PRO A 639 -2.50 -41.17 -3.26
N SER A 640 -3.82 -41.22 -3.48
CA SER A 640 -4.64 -42.43 -3.62
C SER A 640 -3.97 -43.50 -4.48
N SER A 641 -4.23 -44.77 -4.17
CA SER A 641 -3.81 -45.89 -5.03
C SER A 641 -4.47 -45.86 -6.41
N ASP A 642 -5.68 -45.31 -6.48
CA ASP A 642 -6.40 -45.04 -7.72
C ASP A 642 -6.13 -43.59 -8.14
N LEU A 643 -5.16 -43.42 -9.06
CA LEU A 643 -4.73 -42.11 -9.57
C LEU A 643 -5.65 -41.58 -10.69
N ASP A 644 -6.55 -42.41 -11.22
CA ASP A 644 -7.47 -42.00 -12.28
C ASP A 644 -8.76 -41.41 -11.73
N ASN A 645 -9.13 -41.78 -10.49
CA ASN A 645 -10.22 -41.17 -9.70
C ASN A 645 -9.72 -40.28 -8.54
N GLU A 646 -8.44 -39.87 -8.54
CA GLU A 646 -7.87 -38.91 -7.57
C GLU A 646 -8.13 -37.46 -8.04
N THR A 647 -8.50 -36.59 -7.09
CA THR A 647 -8.58 -35.15 -7.33
C THR A 647 -7.23 -34.51 -7.01
N PHE A 648 -6.64 -33.85 -8.00
CA PHE A 648 -5.41 -33.07 -7.85
C PHE A 648 -5.70 -31.58 -7.79
N TYR A 649 -4.85 -30.84 -7.07
CA TYR A 649 -4.80 -29.38 -7.17
C TYR A 649 -3.39 -28.99 -7.63
N ALA A 650 -3.28 -28.34 -8.79
CA ALA A 650 -2.01 -28.02 -9.43
C ALA A 650 -1.90 -26.56 -9.85
N GLY A 651 -0.71 -25.98 -9.73
CA GLY A 651 -0.43 -24.61 -10.13
C GLY A 651 1.05 -24.42 -10.47
N THR A 652 1.33 -23.46 -11.36
CA THR A 652 2.70 -23.19 -11.82
C THR A 652 3.41 -22.27 -10.83
N VAL A 653 4.64 -22.62 -10.46
CA VAL A 653 5.47 -21.87 -9.51
C VAL A 653 6.83 -21.54 -10.10
N VAL A 654 7.39 -20.40 -9.66
CA VAL A 654 8.72 -19.89 -10.03
C VAL A 654 9.49 -19.50 -8.76
N PRO A 655 10.83 -19.62 -8.72
CA PRO A 655 11.65 -19.03 -7.67
C PRO A 655 11.51 -17.50 -7.64
N VAL A 656 11.33 -16.93 -6.44
CA VAL A 656 11.03 -15.50 -6.23
C VAL A 656 11.88 -14.89 -5.11
N LEU A 657 12.32 -13.65 -5.29
CA LEU A 657 12.92 -12.85 -4.21
C LEU A 657 11.91 -12.63 -3.08
N HIS A 658 12.35 -12.79 -1.83
CA HIS A 658 11.42 -12.93 -0.71
C HIS A 658 11.86 -12.23 0.58
N TYR A 659 13.16 -12.16 0.88
CA TYR A 659 13.64 -11.63 2.15
C TYR A 659 15.14 -11.32 2.16
N CYS A 660 15.56 -10.24 2.81
CA CYS A 660 16.97 -9.90 3.02
C CYS A 660 17.46 -10.36 4.40
N MET A 661 18.47 -11.23 4.48
CA MET A 661 19.11 -11.61 5.76
C MET A 661 20.28 -10.69 6.13
N GLY A 662 20.67 -9.82 5.20
CA GLY A 662 21.57 -8.71 5.42
C GLY A 662 20.84 -7.40 5.66
N GLY A 663 21.49 -6.51 6.41
CA GLY A 663 20.94 -5.23 6.84
C GLY A 663 21.87 -4.54 7.83
N VAL A 664 21.31 -3.61 8.60
CA VAL A 664 22.01 -2.85 9.64
C VAL A 664 22.46 -3.76 10.78
N THR A 665 23.71 -3.63 11.22
CA THR A 665 24.26 -4.44 12.32
C THR A 665 23.68 -4.00 13.66
N ILE A 666 23.17 -4.95 14.44
CA ILE A 666 22.62 -4.73 15.79
C ILE A 666 23.29 -5.62 16.84
N ASP A 667 23.17 -5.22 18.11
CA ASP A 667 23.39 -6.09 19.27
C ASP A 667 22.09 -6.84 19.69
N PRO A 668 22.14 -7.79 20.66
CA PRO A 668 20.95 -8.47 21.19
C PRO A 668 19.96 -7.57 21.96
N GLU A 669 20.27 -6.28 22.11
CA GLU A 669 19.41 -5.24 22.64
C GLU A 669 18.64 -4.51 21.52
N GLY A 670 19.03 -4.70 20.25
CA GLY A 670 18.47 -4.02 19.09
C GLY A 670 19.00 -2.59 18.89
N ASN A 671 20.12 -2.22 19.54
CA ASN A 671 20.81 -0.97 19.25
C ASN A 671 21.58 -1.09 17.93
N VAL A 672 21.56 -0.05 17.10
CA VAL A 672 22.34 -0.01 15.86
C VAL A 672 23.81 0.22 16.19
N LEU A 673 24.71 -0.58 15.60
CA LEU A 673 26.15 -0.49 15.83
C LEU A 673 26.86 0.35 14.74
N ASP A 674 27.72 1.25 15.18
CA ASP A 674 28.65 2.00 14.34
C ASP A 674 29.67 1.06 13.66
N GLY A 675 29.93 1.30 12.37
CA GLY A 675 30.69 0.40 11.51
C GLY A 675 32.21 0.40 11.74
N GLU A 676 32.78 1.47 12.30
CA GLU A 676 34.21 1.54 12.61
C GLU A 676 34.54 1.11 14.05
N SER A 677 33.77 1.60 15.03
CA SER A 677 34.04 1.36 16.46
C SER A 677 33.30 0.15 17.06
N GLY A 678 32.28 -0.38 16.37
CA GLY A 678 31.46 -1.51 16.85
C GLY A 678 30.60 -1.19 18.08
N LYS A 679 30.36 0.09 18.37
CA LYS A 679 29.58 0.56 19.53
C LYS A 679 28.16 0.98 19.12
N PRO A 680 27.18 0.93 20.04
CA PRO A 680 25.85 1.52 19.81
C PRO A 680 25.91 2.99 19.40
N ILE A 681 25.26 3.35 18.30
CA ILE A 681 24.93 4.73 17.93
C ILE A 681 23.86 5.22 18.91
N PRO A 682 24.12 6.25 19.74
CA PRO A 682 23.20 6.60 20.81
C PRO A 682 21.83 7.01 20.29
N GLY A 683 20.77 6.40 20.82
CA GLY A 683 19.37 6.71 20.45
C GLY A 683 18.88 6.06 19.16
N LEU A 684 19.71 5.31 18.42
CA LEU A 684 19.32 4.62 17.20
C LEU A 684 19.17 3.11 17.42
N HIS A 685 18.00 2.58 17.08
CA HIS A 685 17.64 1.17 17.26
C HIS A 685 17.07 0.59 15.96
N ALA A 686 17.13 -0.73 15.78
CA ALA A 686 16.57 -1.41 14.61
C ALA A 686 15.95 -2.78 14.96
N ALA A 687 14.87 -3.15 14.28
CA ALA A 687 14.16 -4.41 14.49
C ALA A 687 13.50 -4.95 13.19
N GLY A 688 13.48 -6.28 13.03
CA GLY A 688 12.98 -6.92 11.81
C GLY A 688 13.97 -6.85 10.65
N GLU A 689 13.52 -7.17 9.43
CA GLU A 689 14.30 -7.32 8.18
C GLU A 689 15.22 -6.13 7.77
N VAL A 690 15.10 -4.96 8.41
CA VAL A 690 16.08 -3.86 8.25
C VAL A 690 17.42 -4.17 8.93
N SER A 691 17.44 -5.07 9.93
CA SER A 691 18.65 -5.52 10.62
C SER A 691 19.24 -6.80 10.01
N GLY A 692 20.56 -6.92 10.06
CA GLY A 692 21.31 -8.04 9.51
C GLY A 692 21.80 -9.03 10.56
N GLY A 693 22.09 -10.26 10.12
CA GLY A 693 22.86 -11.24 10.90
C GLY A 693 22.05 -12.27 11.68
N VAL A 694 20.79 -11.97 12.04
CA VAL A 694 19.88 -12.87 12.79
C VAL A 694 19.71 -14.24 12.10
N HIS A 695 19.70 -14.26 10.75
CA HIS A 695 19.41 -15.47 9.95
C HIS A 695 20.58 -15.99 9.10
N GLY A 696 21.77 -15.40 9.22
CA GLY A 696 22.95 -15.80 8.44
C GLY A 696 22.69 -15.91 6.93
N VAL A 697 23.07 -17.04 6.32
CA VAL A 697 22.94 -17.27 4.86
C VAL A 697 21.56 -17.73 4.40
N ASN A 698 20.70 -18.26 5.28
CA ASN A 698 19.34 -18.65 4.94
C ASN A 698 18.41 -18.59 6.15
N ARG A 699 17.30 -17.84 6.02
CA ARG A 699 16.24 -17.78 7.04
C ARG A 699 15.33 -19.03 7.01
N LEU A 700 15.01 -19.58 8.18
CA LEU A 700 13.94 -20.58 8.32
C LEU A 700 12.56 -19.96 8.09
N ALA A 701 11.63 -20.72 7.51
CA ALA A 701 10.24 -20.27 7.41
C ALA A 701 9.66 -20.04 8.83
N GLY A 702 8.83 -19.01 9.00
CA GLY A 702 8.29 -18.60 10.31
C GLY A 702 9.23 -17.79 11.22
N ASN A 703 10.55 -17.76 10.97
CA ASN A 703 11.49 -16.96 11.78
C ASN A 703 11.37 -15.43 11.54
N SER A 704 10.78 -14.97 10.42
CA SER A 704 10.63 -13.52 10.16
C SER A 704 9.57 -12.85 11.04
N LEU A 705 8.39 -13.47 11.18
CA LEU A 705 7.39 -12.96 12.12
C LEU A 705 7.91 -13.02 13.56
N LEU A 706 8.63 -14.09 13.91
CA LEU A 706 9.26 -14.25 15.23
C LEU A 706 10.30 -13.17 15.49
N GLU A 707 11.20 -12.88 14.53
CA GLU A 707 12.19 -11.80 14.64
C GLU A 707 11.50 -10.45 14.83
N CYS A 708 10.52 -10.12 13.99
CA CYS A 708 9.76 -8.88 14.12
C CYS A 708 9.16 -8.73 15.52
N THR A 709 8.46 -9.74 16.03
CA THR A 709 7.87 -9.70 17.38
C THR A 709 8.94 -9.65 18.46
N VAL A 710 10.01 -10.46 18.39
CA VAL A 710 11.06 -10.52 19.42
C VAL A 710 11.87 -9.22 19.47
N TYR A 711 12.48 -8.79 18.36
CA TYR A 711 13.33 -7.60 18.36
C TYR A 711 12.54 -6.32 18.56
N GLY A 712 11.32 -6.22 18.00
CA GLY A 712 10.40 -5.13 18.33
C GLY A 712 10.07 -5.08 19.83
N THR A 713 9.75 -6.24 20.43
CA THR A 713 9.49 -6.35 21.88
C THR A 713 10.73 -6.03 22.72
N ILE A 714 11.92 -6.48 22.32
CA ILE A 714 13.18 -6.23 23.03
C ILE A 714 13.48 -4.72 23.03
N VAL A 715 13.50 -4.08 21.86
CA VAL A 715 13.72 -2.63 21.74
C VAL A 715 12.65 -1.88 22.54
N GLY A 716 11.37 -2.17 22.31
CA GLY A 716 10.26 -1.47 22.97
C GLY A 716 10.22 -1.64 24.50
N LYS A 717 10.76 -2.73 25.05
CA LYS A 717 10.91 -2.94 26.51
C LYS A 717 12.18 -2.31 27.09
N LYS A 718 13.29 -2.27 26.33
CA LYS A 718 14.59 -1.75 26.80
C LYS A 718 14.76 -0.24 26.63
N LEU A 719 14.05 0.37 25.67
CA LEU A 719 14.12 1.80 25.35
C LEU A 719 13.91 2.70 26.60
N PRO A 720 14.74 3.75 26.82
CA PRO A 720 14.43 4.78 27.80
C PRO A 720 13.16 5.55 27.45
N ILE A 721 12.28 5.79 28.43
CA ILE A 721 11.06 6.61 28.30
C ILE A 721 11.02 7.66 29.42
N LYS A 722 10.44 8.83 29.15
CA LYS A 722 10.15 9.88 30.13
C LYS A 722 9.15 9.33 31.17
N PRO A 723 9.37 9.50 32.49
CA PRO A 723 8.46 8.98 33.52
C PRO A 723 7.07 9.59 33.42
N ARG A 724 6.05 8.76 33.15
CA ARG A 724 4.63 9.13 33.15
C ARG A 724 3.83 8.05 33.89
N THR A 725 2.65 8.41 34.40
CA THR A 725 1.69 7.40 34.89
C THR A 725 1.19 6.58 33.68
N PRO A 726 1.31 5.25 33.68
CA PRO A 726 0.77 4.45 32.58
C PRO A 726 -0.74 4.66 32.45
N PRO A 727 -1.28 4.77 31.23
CA PRO A 727 -2.72 4.72 31.01
C PRO A 727 -3.29 3.43 31.62
N SER A 728 -4.38 3.54 32.37
CA SER A 728 -4.99 2.38 33.02
C SER A 728 -5.71 1.50 32.00
N LEU A 729 -4.97 0.57 31.37
CA LEU A 729 -5.58 -0.57 30.70
C LEU A 729 -6.24 -1.49 31.73
N GLY A 730 -7.39 -2.07 31.38
CA GLY A 730 -7.93 -3.22 32.09
C GLY A 730 -6.96 -4.40 32.02
N ALA A 731 -6.93 -5.24 33.06
CA ALA A 731 -5.98 -6.34 33.17
C ALA A 731 -6.35 -7.49 32.21
N GLY A 732 -5.95 -7.35 30.95
CA GLY A 732 -6.28 -8.25 29.85
C GLY A 732 -7.69 -8.02 29.31
N VAL A 733 -7.91 -8.38 28.04
CA VAL A 733 -9.27 -8.56 27.52
C VAL A 733 -9.77 -9.90 28.07
N GLN A 734 -10.43 -9.88 29.23
CA GLN A 734 -11.41 -10.92 29.49
C GLN A 734 -12.52 -10.72 28.46
N ILE A 735 -12.60 -11.64 27.50
CA ILE A 735 -13.82 -11.85 26.73
C ILE A 735 -14.84 -12.44 27.72
N GLU A 736 -15.48 -11.57 28.49
CA GLU A 736 -16.82 -11.88 29.00
C GLU A 736 -17.66 -12.16 27.76
N ALA A 737 -18.03 -13.42 27.54
CA ALA A 737 -18.92 -13.78 26.45
C ALA A 737 -20.22 -12.99 26.64
N ALA A 738 -20.44 -11.98 25.78
CA ALA A 738 -21.53 -11.03 25.91
C ALA A 738 -22.86 -11.79 25.92
N GLY A 739 -23.41 -12.00 27.12
CA GLY A 739 -24.56 -12.88 27.32
C GLY A 739 -25.74 -12.30 26.55
N ALA A 740 -26.15 -12.99 25.47
CA ALA A 740 -26.97 -12.43 24.40
C ALA A 740 -28.27 -11.75 24.88
N THR A 741 -28.18 -10.46 25.21
CA THR A 741 -29.33 -9.59 25.46
C THR A 741 -29.96 -9.25 24.13
N GLY A 742 -30.77 -10.19 23.62
CA GLY A 742 -31.43 -10.09 22.32
C GLY A 742 -32.31 -8.86 22.21
N SER A 743 -31.74 -7.75 21.74
CA SER A 743 -32.49 -6.59 21.26
C SER A 743 -33.22 -7.03 20.00
N SER A 744 -34.54 -7.20 20.10
CA SER A 744 -35.39 -7.63 18.99
C SER A 744 -35.67 -6.48 18.01
N SER A 745 -34.62 -5.85 17.47
CA SER A 745 -34.72 -5.11 16.22
C SER A 745 -34.85 -6.11 15.07
N THR A 746 -35.90 -5.97 14.27
CA THR A 746 -35.99 -6.67 12.98
C THR A 746 -34.89 -6.15 12.07
N LYS A 747 -33.82 -6.94 11.86
CA LYS A 747 -32.77 -6.63 10.89
C LYS A 747 -33.42 -6.36 9.52
N LYS A 748 -32.91 -5.37 8.76
CA LYS A 748 -33.42 -5.03 7.42
C LYS A 748 -33.31 -6.28 6.53
N GLU A 749 -34.40 -6.68 5.89
CA GLU A 749 -34.34 -7.68 4.83
C GLU A 749 -33.76 -7.00 3.58
N VAL A 750 -32.68 -7.55 3.05
CA VAL A 750 -31.98 -7.09 1.84
C VAL A 750 -32.06 -8.20 0.80
N THR A 751 -32.41 -7.85 -0.44
CA THR A 751 -32.46 -8.81 -1.55
C THR A 751 -31.14 -8.81 -2.32
N SER A 752 -30.88 -9.87 -3.08
CA SER A 752 -29.72 -9.93 -3.99
C SER A 752 -29.81 -8.82 -5.07
N GLU A 753 -31.02 -8.45 -5.48
CA GLU A 753 -31.26 -7.32 -6.39
C GLU A 753 -31.04 -5.95 -5.75
N GLU A 754 -31.24 -5.81 -4.43
CA GLU A 754 -30.89 -4.59 -3.69
C GLU A 754 -29.37 -4.51 -3.51
N LEU A 755 -28.76 -5.57 -2.99
CA LEU A 755 -27.32 -5.66 -2.73
C LEU A 755 -26.50 -5.27 -3.96
N ALA A 756 -26.83 -5.80 -5.13
CA ALA A 756 -26.11 -5.54 -6.40
C ALA A 756 -26.06 -4.06 -6.84
N LYS A 757 -26.87 -3.17 -6.25
CA LYS A 757 -26.83 -1.72 -6.52
C LYS A 757 -25.65 -1.04 -5.83
N HIS A 758 -25.24 -1.57 -4.67
CA HIS A 758 -24.19 -1.07 -3.80
C HIS A 758 -22.85 -1.70 -4.21
N SER A 759 -22.46 -1.44 -5.46
CA SER A 759 -21.34 -2.08 -6.17
C SER A 759 -20.26 -1.09 -6.67
N SER A 760 -20.18 0.11 -6.09
CA SER A 760 -19.15 1.12 -6.37
C SER A 760 -18.19 1.35 -5.19
N ASP A 761 -17.23 2.24 -5.37
CA ASP A 761 -16.29 2.70 -4.35
C ASP A 761 -16.88 3.73 -3.38
N ASP A 762 -17.92 4.46 -3.80
CA ASP A 762 -18.70 5.40 -2.98
C ASP A 762 -19.98 4.82 -2.36
N ASP A 763 -20.33 3.57 -2.71
CA ASP A 763 -21.49 2.83 -2.19
C ASP A 763 -21.21 1.32 -2.27
N CYS A 764 -20.52 0.77 -1.26
CA CYS A 764 -19.99 -0.59 -1.23
C CYS A 764 -20.62 -1.45 -0.13
N TRP A 765 -21.64 -2.25 -0.46
CA TRP A 765 -22.19 -3.26 0.46
C TRP A 765 -21.73 -4.66 0.06
N VAL A 766 -21.39 -5.49 1.05
CA VAL A 766 -21.01 -6.88 0.85
C VAL A 766 -21.84 -7.77 1.78
N ALA A 767 -22.41 -8.85 1.25
CA ALA A 767 -23.01 -9.88 2.10
C ALA A 767 -21.93 -10.84 2.62
N ILE A 768 -21.91 -11.09 3.93
CA ILE A 768 -20.97 -12.00 4.59
C ILE A 768 -21.70 -12.79 5.68
N HIS A 769 -21.64 -14.12 5.59
CA HIS A 769 -22.39 -15.09 6.42
C HIS A 769 -23.92 -14.83 6.43
N GLY A 770 -24.46 -14.27 5.33
CA GLY A 770 -25.87 -13.92 5.18
C GLY A 770 -26.29 -12.62 5.88
N ASN A 771 -25.40 -11.94 6.61
CA ASN A 771 -25.59 -10.54 7.00
C ASN A 771 -25.13 -9.63 5.85
N VAL A 772 -25.68 -8.43 5.72
CA VAL A 772 -25.19 -7.40 4.77
C VAL A 772 -24.51 -6.28 5.56
N TYR A 773 -23.29 -5.95 5.19
CA TYR A 773 -22.48 -4.89 5.79
C TYR A 773 -22.21 -3.78 4.76
N ASP A 774 -22.27 -2.53 5.21
CA ASP A 774 -21.75 -1.38 4.47
C ASP A 774 -20.25 -1.25 4.79
N LEU A 775 -19.41 -1.50 3.80
CA LEU A 775 -17.96 -1.50 3.95
C LEU A 775 -17.30 -0.30 3.24
N THR A 776 -18.09 0.69 2.80
CA THR A 776 -17.63 1.85 2.01
C THR A 776 -16.47 2.58 2.70
N GLU A 777 -16.68 3.04 3.95
CA GLU A 777 -15.65 3.72 4.75
C GLU A 777 -14.49 2.77 5.15
N PHE A 778 -14.76 1.46 5.32
CA PHE A 778 -13.74 0.49 5.71
C PHE A 778 -12.86 0.01 4.54
N ALA A 779 -13.29 0.17 3.29
CA ALA A 779 -12.58 -0.33 2.12
C ALA A 779 -11.14 0.26 2.05
N GLU A 780 -10.98 1.57 2.23
CA GLU A 780 -9.65 2.21 2.24
C GLU A 780 -8.79 1.74 3.44
N GLU A 781 -9.41 1.54 4.60
CA GLU A 781 -8.79 1.08 5.85
C GLU A 781 -8.35 -0.40 5.80
N HIS A 782 -8.95 -1.22 4.94
CA HIS A 782 -8.74 -2.66 4.90
C HIS A 782 -7.26 -3.02 4.60
N PRO A 783 -6.54 -3.78 5.46
CA PRO A 783 -5.10 -3.96 5.31
C PRO A 783 -4.63 -4.55 3.96
N PRO A 784 -5.32 -5.54 3.34
CA PRO A 784 -5.03 -5.98 1.97
C PRO A 784 -5.29 -4.89 0.91
N GLY A 785 -6.31 -4.04 1.11
CA GLY A 785 -6.63 -2.85 0.31
C GLY A 785 -8.08 -2.84 -0.20
N ALA A 786 -8.59 -1.65 -0.53
CA ALA A 786 -9.97 -1.43 -1.00
C ALA A 786 -10.37 -2.38 -2.12
N GLU A 787 -9.52 -2.59 -3.13
CA GLU A 787 -9.72 -3.53 -4.25
C GLU A 787 -10.22 -4.91 -3.78
N SER A 788 -9.73 -5.44 -2.66
CA SER A 788 -10.14 -6.77 -2.15
C SER A 788 -11.53 -6.82 -1.50
N ILE A 789 -12.15 -5.67 -1.26
CA ILE A 789 -13.56 -5.52 -0.85
C ILE A 789 -14.39 -5.07 -2.06
N LEU A 790 -13.85 -4.17 -2.89
CA LEU A 790 -14.50 -3.67 -4.11
C LEU A 790 -14.69 -4.78 -5.18
N GLU A 791 -13.79 -5.77 -5.26
CA GLU A 791 -13.95 -7.01 -6.03
C GLU A 791 -15.21 -7.82 -5.61
N LEU A 792 -15.77 -7.54 -4.43
CA LEU A 792 -16.94 -8.21 -3.84
C LEU A 792 -18.15 -7.26 -3.70
N ALA A 793 -18.04 -5.99 -4.09
CA ALA A 793 -19.08 -4.98 -3.90
C ALA A 793 -20.38 -5.38 -4.62
N GLY A 794 -21.49 -5.32 -3.89
CA GLY A 794 -22.81 -5.77 -4.34
C GLY A 794 -22.98 -7.28 -4.46
N THR A 795 -22.11 -8.09 -3.83
CA THR A 795 -22.15 -9.57 -3.91
C THR A 795 -22.08 -10.26 -2.55
N ASP A 796 -22.31 -11.57 -2.53
CA ASP A 796 -22.00 -12.42 -1.37
C ASP A 796 -20.50 -12.76 -1.36
N GLY A 797 -19.75 -12.01 -0.56
CA GLY A 797 -18.32 -12.18 -0.34
C GLY A 797 -17.96 -13.27 0.67
N THR A 798 -18.93 -14.03 1.22
CA THR A 798 -18.72 -14.98 2.34
C THR A 798 -17.53 -15.92 2.14
N GLU A 799 -17.38 -16.54 0.97
CA GLU A 799 -16.27 -17.50 0.73
C GLU A 799 -14.91 -16.82 0.53
N ALA A 800 -14.89 -15.60 -0.02
CA ALA A 800 -13.66 -14.80 -0.12
C ALA A 800 -13.21 -14.32 1.27
N PHE A 801 -14.16 -13.89 2.11
CA PHE A 801 -13.91 -13.52 3.51
C PHE A 801 -13.35 -14.70 4.31
N LYS A 802 -14.04 -15.86 4.30
CA LYS A 802 -13.59 -17.11 4.97
C LYS A 802 -12.19 -17.58 4.55
N ALA A 803 -11.75 -17.25 3.33
CA ALA A 803 -10.43 -17.63 2.84
C ALA A 803 -9.28 -16.82 3.47
N ILE A 804 -9.55 -15.62 4.00
CA ILE A 804 -8.53 -14.64 4.46
C ILE A 804 -8.71 -14.24 5.93
N HIS A 805 -9.94 -14.25 6.45
CA HIS A 805 -10.34 -13.73 7.76
C HIS A 805 -11.00 -14.80 8.65
N ASN A 806 -11.44 -14.40 9.84
CA ASN A 806 -12.24 -15.20 10.76
C ASN A 806 -13.59 -14.53 11.07
N GLU A 807 -14.62 -15.32 11.38
CA GLU A 807 -15.99 -14.84 11.65
C GLU A 807 -16.04 -13.78 12.76
N ASN A 808 -15.26 -13.93 13.83
CA ASN A 808 -15.23 -13.00 14.97
C ASN A 808 -14.70 -11.61 14.64
N ILE A 809 -14.04 -11.40 13.48
CA ILE A 809 -13.71 -10.03 13.04
C ILE A 809 -14.99 -9.22 12.81
N LEU A 810 -16.09 -9.87 12.38
CA LEU A 810 -17.38 -9.21 12.16
C LEU A 810 -18.07 -8.77 13.47
N ASP A 811 -17.62 -9.23 14.64
CA ASP A 811 -18.09 -8.76 15.94
C ASP A 811 -17.72 -7.27 16.17
N ASP A 812 -16.70 -6.75 15.47
CA ASP A 812 -16.32 -5.33 15.47
C ASP A 812 -17.14 -4.48 14.48
N PHE A 813 -17.97 -5.09 13.61
CA PHE A 813 -18.71 -4.45 12.50
C PHE A 813 -20.22 -4.35 12.76
N ASP A 814 -20.64 -4.35 14.03
CA ASP A 814 -22.04 -4.25 14.45
C ASP A 814 -22.67 -2.87 14.10
N THR A 815 -21.84 -1.85 13.83
CA THR A 815 -22.25 -0.51 13.37
C THR A 815 -22.50 -0.44 11.86
N GLU A 816 -21.75 -1.24 11.10
CA GLU A 816 -21.74 -1.34 9.64
C GLU A 816 -22.79 -2.34 9.13
N LEU A 817 -23.39 -3.12 10.05
CA LEU A 817 -24.42 -4.12 9.77
C LEU A 817 -25.74 -3.48 9.31
N ILE A 818 -25.97 -3.48 8.00
CA ILE A 818 -27.19 -2.98 7.36
C ILE A 818 -28.37 -3.95 7.54
N GLY A 819 -28.16 -5.26 7.41
CA GLY A 819 -29.28 -6.20 7.31
C GLY A 819 -28.93 -7.68 7.17
N VAL A 820 -29.87 -8.45 6.62
CA VAL A 820 -29.76 -9.88 6.30
C VAL A 820 -30.17 -10.11 4.85
N LEU A 821 -29.38 -10.90 4.12
CA LEU A 821 -29.66 -11.31 2.75
C LEU A 821 -30.72 -12.42 2.75
N VAL A 822 -31.93 -12.15 2.23
CA VAL A 822 -33.08 -13.06 2.37
C VAL A 822 -33.36 -13.97 1.17
N ASP A 823 -32.82 -13.65 0.00
CA ASP A 823 -32.96 -14.45 -1.24
C ASP A 823 -31.60 -14.93 -1.76
N MET A 824 -30.99 -15.83 -0.98
CA MET A 824 -29.91 -16.69 -1.44
C MET A 824 -30.35 -17.49 -2.68
N ALA A 825 -29.79 -17.17 -3.85
CA ALA A 825 -30.01 -17.94 -5.06
C ALA A 825 -29.46 -19.37 -4.89
N SER A 826 -30.31 -20.39 -5.03
CA SER A 826 -29.88 -21.79 -4.99
C SER A 826 -29.21 -22.19 -6.30
N GLY A 827 -27.88 -22.01 -6.37
CA GLY A 827 -26.99 -22.47 -7.45
C GLY A 827 -26.12 -23.63 -6.99
#